data_AF-A0A7G2DSN1-F1
#
_entry.id   AF-A0A7G2DSN1-F1
#
_cell.length_a   1.000
_cell.length_b   1.000
_cell.length_c   1.000
_cell.angle_alpha   90.00
_cell.angle_beta   90.00
_cell.angle_gamma   90.00
#
_symmetry.space_group_name_H-M   'P 1'
#
loop_
_entity.id
_entity.type
_entity.pdbx_description
1 polymer ?
#
loop_
_entity_poly.entity_id
_entity_poly.type
_entity_poly.pdbx_seq_one_letter_code
_entity_poly.pdbx_strand_id
1 'polypeptide(L)'
;MRGAQALYFLRRTTTLAQHLCSLTPFIATPRMDFSSFLEENPSDLVYTHNRRIDELIKSGNLLSAHEAFDEMSVRDVVTYNLLISGNSRYGCSLRAIELYAEMVSCGLRESASTFPSVLSVCSDELFCREGIQVHCRVISLGFGCNMFVRSALVGLYACLRLVDVALKLFDEMLDRNLAVCNLLLRCFCQTGESKRLFEVYLRMELEGVAKNGLTYCYMIRGCSHDRLVYEGKQLHSLVVKSGWNISNIFVANVLVDYYSACGDLSGSMRSFNAVPEKDVISWNSIVSVCADYGSVLDSLDLFSKMQFWGKRPSIRPFMSFLNFCSRNSDIQSGKQIHCYVLKMGFDVSSLHVQSALIDMYGKCNGIENSVLLYQSLPCLNLECCNSLMTSLMHCGITKDIIEMFGLMIDEGTGIDEVTLSTVLKALSLSLPESLHSCTLVHCCAIKSGYAADVAVSCSLIDAYTKSGQNEVSRKVFDELDTPNIFCLTSIINGYARNGMGTDCVKMLREMDRMNLIPDEVTILSVLSGCSHSGLVEEGELIFDSLESKYGISPGRKLYACMVDLLGRAGLVEKAERLLLQARGDADCVAWSSLLQSCRIHRNETIGRRAAEVLMNLEPENFAVYIQVSKFYFEIGDFEISRQIREIAASRELMREIGYKTTQEEYEILYLSGLLLVTAYGAAGKMVYTDLDILDELENFDVLVDDDDDTKLLDWPSFTSRHSGKNLVNVDTFGAAGDGVSDDTQAFVSAWSKACSTSKSVFLVPEGRRYLVNATKFNGPCEQKLIIQIDGTIVAPDEPSNWDSKFQRIWLEFSKLKGVVFQGKGVIDGSGSKWWAASCKKNKSNPCKSAPTALTIESSSGVKVSGLTIQNSQQMNFIIARSDSVRVSKVMVSSPGDSPNTDGIHITGSTNVILQDWDDCVSIVNASSNIKMKNIYCGPGHGISIGSLGKDNTTGIGGSGYVQGIRFTNVEMQDVANPILIDQFYCDSPTTCQNQTSAVKISQIMYRNITGTTKSAKAIKFACSDTVPCSHIVLNNVNLEGNDGQVEAYCNSAEGFGYGVIHPSADCLYSHDDKGLDQTHKSEEAETGHDEL
;
A
#
# COMPACT_ATOMS: atom_id res chain seq x y z
N MET A 1 -11.89 -30.36 -21.67
CA MET A 1 -12.52 -31.15 -22.75
C MET A 1 -12.26 -32.67 -22.71
N ARG A 2 -11.44 -33.24 -21.79
CA ARG A 2 -11.24 -34.71 -21.69
C ARG A 2 -12.18 -35.45 -20.72
N GLY A 3 -12.84 -34.75 -19.77
CA GLY A 3 -13.86 -35.34 -18.89
C GLY A 3 -15.20 -35.67 -19.57
N ALA A 4 -15.45 -35.14 -20.77
CA ALA A 4 -16.71 -35.37 -21.50
C ALA A 4 -16.79 -36.77 -22.14
N GLN A 5 -15.67 -37.45 -22.39
CA GLN A 5 -15.66 -38.81 -22.96
C GLN A 5 -15.92 -39.90 -21.90
N ALA A 6 -15.48 -39.71 -20.66
CA ALA A 6 -15.81 -40.61 -19.55
C ALA A 6 -17.32 -40.58 -19.19
N LEU A 7 -17.91 -39.38 -19.23
CA LEU A 7 -19.35 -39.15 -19.05
C LEU A 7 -20.23 -39.83 -20.13
N TYR A 8 -19.67 -40.09 -21.32
CA TYR A 8 -20.40 -40.74 -22.42
C TYR A 8 -20.46 -42.27 -22.27
N PHE A 9 -19.46 -42.89 -21.63
CA PHE A 9 -19.37 -44.35 -21.51
C PHE A 9 -20.16 -44.93 -20.32
N LEU A 10 -20.13 -44.28 -19.15
CA LEU A 10 -20.89 -44.73 -17.97
C LEU A 10 -22.41 -44.51 -18.10
N ARG A 11 -22.84 -43.58 -18.97
CA ARG A 11 -24.27 -43.40 -19.30
C ARG A 11 -24.86 -44.58 -20.09
N ARG A 12 -24.04 -45.39 -20.76
CA ARG A 12 -24.50 -46.51 -21.60
C ARG A 12 -24.62 -47.86 -20.88
N THR A 13 -23.97 -48.04 -19.73
CA THR A 13 -24.00 -49.31 -18.99
C THR A 13 -25.27 -49.53 -18.17
N THR A 14 -26.13 -48.51 -18.02
CA THR A 14 -27.44 -48.63 -17.35
C THR A 14 -28.60 -48.93 -18.28
N THR A 15 -28.42 -48.96 -19.62
CA THR A 15 -29.55 -49.06 -20.58
C THR A 15 -29.44 -50.14 -21.66
N LEU A 16 -28.46 -51.05 -21.62
CA LEU A 16 -28.39 -52.17 -22.57
C LEU A 16 -28.05 -53.50 -21.89
N ALA A 17 -28.97 -53.97 -21.06
CA ALA A 17 -29.07 -55.37 -20.67
C ALA A 17 -30.42 -55.91 -21.15
N GLN A 18 -30.62 -56.05 -22.48
CA GLN A 18 -31.63 -57.00 -23.01
C GLN A 18 -31.64 -57.29 -24.52
N HIS A 19 -30.91 -56.57 -25.38
CA HIS A 19 -30.90 -56.91 -26.80
C HIS A 19 -29.51 -56.78 -27.40
N LEU A 20 -28.84 -57.93 -27.60
CA LEU A 20 -28.07 -58.29 -28.79
C LEU A 20 -27.54 -59.74 -28.60
N CYS A 21 -28.46 -60.69 -28.62
CA CYS A 21 -28.17 -62.06 -29.02
C CYS A 21 -28.31 -62.10 -30.54
N SER A 22 -27.19 -62.07 -31.29
CA SER A 22 -27.08 -62.67 -32.64
C SER A 22 -25.76 -62.32 -33.33
N LEU A 23 -24.94 -63.36 -33.58
CA LEU A 23 -24.11 -63.60 -34.80
C LEU A 23 -22.91 -62.62 -35.04
N THR A 24 -21.64 -63.02 -35.24
CA THR A 24 -20.99 -64.24 -35.74
C THR A 24 -19.49 -64.25 -35.32
N PRO A 25 -18.80 -65.41 -35.30
CA PRO A 25 -17.45 -65.55 -34.75
C PRO A 25 -16.36 -65.20 -35.78
N PHE A 26 -15.35 -64.43 -35.37
CA PHE A 26 -14.12 -64.27 -36.16
C PHE A 26 -13.20 -65.48 -35.93
N ILE A 27 -13.02 -66.24 -36.99
CA ILE A 27 -12.07 -67.34 -37.11
C ILE A 27 -10.66 -66.74 -37.14
N ALA A 28 -9.81 -67.11 -36.18
CA ALA A 28 -8.36 -67.02 -36.29
C ALA A 28 -7.79 -68.45 -36.33
N THR A 29 -7.07 -68.76 -37.40
CA THR A 29 -6.40 -70.03 -37.65
C THR A 29 -5.28 -70.31 -36.63
N PRO A 30 -5.07 -71.57 -36.22
CA PRO A 30 -4.06 -71.93 -35.21
C PRO A 30 -2.67 -72.08 -35.85
N ARG A 31 -1.64 -71.56 -35.18
CA ARG A 31 -0.30 -72.15 -35.28
C ARG A 31 -0.13 -73.10 -34.09
N MET A 32 -0.15 -74.39 -34.38
CA MET A 32 0.36 -75.42 -33.48
C MET A 32 1.86 -75.21 -33.32
N ASP A 33 2.31 -75.09 -32.08
CA ASP A 33 3.66 -75.49 -31.71
C ASP A 33 3.54 -76.59 -30.64
N PHE A 34 4.34 -77.64 -30.81
CA PHE A 34 4.32 -78.86 -30.04
C PHE A 34 5.36 -78.75 -28.91
N SER A 35 4.92 -78.43 -27.71
CA SER A 35 5.64 -78.76 -26.47
C SER A 35 4.65 -79.08 -25.34
N SER A 36 4.31 -80.36 -25.27
CA SER A 36 3.52 -80.95 -24.19
C SER A 36 4.33 -81.06 -22.89
N PHE A 37 3.60 -80.99 -21.77
CA PHE A 37 3.94 -81.40 -20.39
C PHE A 37 4.31 -80.31 -19.38
N LEU A 38 3.32 -79.47 -19.07
CA LEU A 38 2.79 -79.16 -17.73
C LEU A 38 1.70 -78.09 -17.95
N GLU A 39 0.43 -78.47 -18.06
CA GLU A 39 -0.64 -77.48 -17.98
C GLU A 39 -0.65 -76.95 -16.53
N GLU A 40 0.08 -75.87 -16.29
CA GLU A 40 -0.12 -75.06 -15.09
C GLU A 40 -1.58 -74.59 -15.12
N ASN A 41 -2.28 -74.85 -14.03
CA ASN A 41 -3.68 -74.47 -13.88
C ASN A 41 -3.79 -72.96 -14.16
N PRO A 42 -4.66 -72.51 -15.10
CA PRO A 42 -4.81 -71.09 -15.42
C PRO A 42 -5.06 -70.21 -14.18
N SER A 43 -5.68 -70.75 -13.12
CA SER A 43 -5.86 -70.06 -11.85
C SER A 43 -4.57 -69.80 -11.07
N ASP A 44 -3.61 -70.72 -11.14
CA ASP A 44 -2.32 -70.59 -10.43
C ASP A 44 -1.42 -69.56 -11.13
N LEU A 45 -1.54 -69.44 -12.45
CA LEU A 45 -0.89 -68.41 -13.25
C LEU A 45 -1.44 -67.00 -12.93
N VAL A 46 -2.77 -66.86 -12.86
CA VAL A 46 -3.40 -65.57 -12.47
C VAL A 46 -3.04 -65.20 -11.03
N TYR A 47 -3.02 -66.17 -10.11
CA TYR A 47 -2.63 -65.93 -8.71
C TYR A 47 -1.18 -65.46 -8.57
N THR A 48 -0.24 -66.09 -9.27
CA THR A 48 1.18 -65.70 -9.25
C THR A 48 1.41 -64.31 -9.85
N HIS A 49 0.72 -63.96 -10.94
CA HIS A 49 0.76 -62.62 -11.50
C HIS A 49 0.14 -61.58 -10.55
N ASN A 50 -1.02 -61.89 -9.93
CA ASN A 50 -1.65 -61.01 -8.95
C ASN A 50 -0.72 -60.71 -7.76
N ARG A 51 0.02 -61.72 -7.29
CA ARG A 51 1.01 -61.54 -6.22
C ARG A 51 2.18 -60.66 -6.68
N ARG A 52 2.69 -60.85 -7.90
CA ARG A 52 3.76 -60.01 -8.47
C ARG A 52 3.30 -58.55 -8.58
N ILE A 53 2.08 -58.31 -9.06
CA ILE A 53 1.48 -56.96 -9.15
C ILE A 53 1.36 -56.33 -7.76
N ASP A 54 0.88 -57.07 -6.75
CA ASP A 54 0.76 -56.57 -5.37
C ASP A 54 2.13 -56.22 -4.75
N GLU A 55 3.16 -57.04 -4.98
CA GLU A 55 4.53 -56.76 -4.54
C GLU A 55 5.12 -55.50 -5.21
N LEU A 56 4.85 -55.29 -6.51
CA LEU A 56 5.27 -54.08 -7.25
C LEU A 56 4.55 -52.83 -6.77
N ILE A 57 3.24 -52.91 -6.49
CA ILE A 57 2.47 -51.80 -5.91
C ILE A 57 3.00 -51.46 -4.51
N LYS A 58 3.28 -52.46 -3.67
CA LYS A 58 3.81 -52.24 -2.31
C LYS A 58 5.21 -51.62 -2.30
N SER A 59 6.02 -51.89 -3.31
CA SER A 59 7.34 -51.29 -3.49
C SER A 59 7.33 -49.92 -4.17
N GLY A 60 6.15 -49.42 -4.56
CA GLY A 60 5.99 -48.10 -5.19
C GLY A 60 6.26 -48.04 -6.69
N ASN A 61 6.50 -49.18 -7.34
CA ASN A 61 6.70 -49.23 -8.78
C ASN A 61 5.37 -49.50 -9.51
N LEU A 62 4.53 -48.46 -9.59
CA LEU A 62 3.21 -48.55 -10.22
C LEU A 62 3.31 -48.81 -11.74
N LEU A 63 4.33 -48.26 -12.42
CA LEU A 63 4.55 -48.45 -13.85
C LEU A 63 4.77 -49.93 -14.19
N SER A 64 5.71 -50.60 -13.51
CA SER A 64 5.94 -52.03 -13.74
C SER A 64 4.77 -52.91 -13.30
N ALA A 65 3.94 -52.45 -12.37
CA ALA A 65 2.70 -53.13 -12.02
C ALA A 65 1.67 -53.08 -13.17
N HIS A 66 1.57 -51.97 -13.90
CA HIS A 66 0.76 -51.88 -15.12
C HIS A 66 1.34 -52.72 -16.26
N GLU A 67 2.66 -52.74 -16.44
CA GLU A 67 3.31 -53.61 -17.45
C GLU A 67 3.01 -55.09 -17.18
N ALA A 68 3.16 -55.54 -15.93
CA ALA A 68 2.85 -56.91 -15.53
C ALA A 68 1.36 -57.25 -15.69
N PHE A 69 0.47 -56.26 -15.57
CA PHE A 69 -0.96 -56.41 -15.85
C PHE A 69 -1.25 -56.52 -17.35
N ASP A 70 -0.52 -55.77 -18.17
CA ASP A 70 -0.61 -55.80 -19.64
C ASP A 70 -0.09 -57.12 -20.24
N GLU A 71 0.87 -57.77 -19.58
CA GLU A 71 1.37 -59.11 -19.95
C GLU A 71 0.35 -60.25 -19.71
N MET A 72 -0.69 -60.03 -18.88
CA MET A 72 -1.65 -61.07 -18.53
C MET A 72 -2.68 -61.32 -19.63
N SER A 73 -2.79 -62.57 -20.10
CA SER A 73 -3.78 -62.99 -21.10
C SER A 73 -5.20 -63.21 -20.53
N VAL A 74 -5.30 -63.51 -19.23
CA VAL A 74 -6.55 -63.67 -18.49
C VAL A 74 -6.45 -62.88 -17.19
N ARG A 75 -7.47 -62.07 -16.91
CA ARG A 75 -7.53 -61.17 -15.73
C ARG A 75 -8.81 -61.45 -14.95
N ASP A 76 -8.71 -61.46 -13.63
CA ASP A 76 -9.86 -61.65 -12.74
C ASP A 76 -10.19 -60.38 -11.96
N VAL A 77 -11.27 -60.45 -11.17
CA VAL A 77 -11.72 -59.32 -10.35
C VAL A 77 -10.64 -58.88 -9.34
N VAL A 78 -9.80 -59.80 -8.86
CA VAL A 78 -8.71 -59.50 -7.92
C VAL A 78 -7.61 -58.71 -8.63
N THR A 79 -7.25 -59.11 -9.87
CA THR A 79 -6.28 -58.40 -10.71
C THR A 79 -6.66 -56.93 -10.89
N TYR A 80 -7.91 -56.66 -11.28
CA TYR A 80 -8.40 -55.28 -11.45
C TYR A 80 -8.47 -54.53 -10.12
N ASN A 81 -8.96 -55.16 -9.04
CA ASN A 81 -9.06 -54.52 -7.73
C ASN A 81 -7.68 -54.08 -7.19
N LEU A 82 -6.62 -54.86 -7.43
CA LEU A 82 -5.25 -54.53 -7.04
C LEU A 82 -4.77 -53.25 -7.74
N LEU A 83 -4.93 -53.15 -9.06
CA LEU A 83 -4.54 -51.93 -9.78
C LEU A 83 -5.42 -50.74 -9.44
N ILE A 84 -6.74 -50.91 -9.27
CA ILE A 84 -7.63 -49.81 -8.86
C ILE A 84 -7.16 -49.25 -7.51
N SER A 85 -6.92 -50.10 -6.51
CA SER A 85 -6.41 -49.69 -5.21
C SER A 85 -4.99 -49.11 -5.28
N GLY A 86 -4.12 -49.67 -6.12
CA GLY A 86 -2.76 -49.17 -6.33
C GLY A 86 -2.75 -47.76 -6.93
N ASN A 87 -3.51 -47.54 -8.00
CA ASN A 87 -3.66 -46.22 -8.63
C ASN A 87 -4.30 -45.22 -7.67
N SER A 88 -5.27 -45.62 -6.85
CA SER A 88 -5.83 -44.80 -5.76
C SER A 88 -4.75 -44.34 -4.78
N ARG A 89 -3.89 -45.28 -4.33
CA ARG A 89 -2.84 -45.01 -3.33
C ARG A 89 -1.79 -44.00 -3.81
N TYR A 90 -1.50 -43.98 -5.11
CA TYR A 90 -0.51 -43.10 -5.73
C TYR A 90 -1.13 -41.88 -6.44
N GLY A 91 -2.41 -41.58 -6.21
CA GLY A 91 -3.07 -40.37 -6.71
C GLY A 91 -3.47 -40.39 -8.19
N CYS A 92 -3.45 -41.56 -8.84
CA CYS A 92 -3.86 -41.74 -10.24
C CYS A 92 -5.36 -42.06 -10.37
N SER A 93 -6.22 -41.24 -9.78
CA SER A 93 -7.65 -41.50 -9.61
C SER A 93 -8.41 -41.68 -10.93
N LEU A 94 -8.06 -40.92 -11.98
CA LEU A 94 -8.67 -41.08 -13.31
C LEU A 94 -8.42 -42.49 -13.89
N ARG A 95 -7.17 -42.98 -13.79
CA ARG A 95 -6.79 -44.29 -14.32
C ARG A 95 -7.48 -45.41 -13.55
N ALA A 96 -7.69 -45.25 -12.24
CA ALA A 96 -8.42 -46.21 -11.43
C ALA A 96 -9.90 -46.32 -11.86
N ILE A 97 -10.56 -45.19 -12.19
CA ILE A 97 -11.94 -45.20 -12.71
C ILE A 97 -12.01 -45.84 -14.11
N GLU A 98 -11.02 -45.58 -14.98
CA GLU A 98 -10.92 -46.24 -16.29
C GLU A 98 -10.80 -47.76 -16.17
N LEU A 99 -9.94 -48.25 -15.27
CA LEU A 99 -9.77 -49.68 -15.00
C LEU A 99 -11.05 -50.32 -14.46
N TYR A 100 -11.81 -49.61 -13.62
CA TYR A 100 -13.12 -50.09 -13.16
C TYR A 100 -14.12 -50.19 -14.32
N ALA A 101 -14.17 -49.18 -15.19
CA ALA A 101 -15.02 -49.21 -16.38
C ALA A 101 -14.64 -50.34 -17.34
N GLU A 102 -13.35 -50.58 -17.54
CA GLU A 102 -12.82 -51.69 -18.34
C GLU A 102 -13.28 -53.04 -17.75
N MET A 103 -13.09 -53.25 -16.46
CA MET A 103 -13.50 -54.47 -15.75
C MET A 103 -14.99 -54.78 -15.98
N VAL A 104 -15.86 -53.77 -15.82
CA VAL A 104 -17.31 -53.92 -16.03
C VAL A 104 -17.64 -54.17 -17.51
N SER A 105 -16.93 -53.53 -18.44
CA SER A 105 -17.12 -53.73 -19.88
C SER A 105 -16.71 -55.12 -20.36
N CYS A 106 -15.72 -55.73 -19.72
CA CYS A 106 -15.28 -57.12 -19.94
C CYS A 106 -16.26 -58.16 -19.38
N GLY A 107 -17.38 -57.74 -18.75
CA GLY A 107 -18.39 -58.62 -18.18
C GLY A 107 -17.97 -59.28 -16.87
N LEU A 108 -16.88 -58.84 -16.24
CA LEU A 108 -16.45 -59.33 -14.93
C LEU A 108 -17.38 -58.73 -13.86
N ARG A 109 -18.01 -59.60 -13.07
CA ARG A 109 -18.99 -59.19 -12.06
C ARG A 109 -18.29 -58.62 -10.83
N GLU A 110 -18.74 -57.45 -10.40
CA GLU A 110 -18.22 -56.77 -9.22
C GLU A 110 -18.44 -57.61 -7.95
N SER A 111 -17.46 -57.58 -7.05
CA SER A 111 -17.51 -58.29 -5.77
C SER A 111 -17.57 -57.32 -4.58
N ALA A 112 -17.85 -57.82 -3.38
CA ALA A 112 -17.85 -57.01 -2.17
C ALA A 112 -16.50 -56.31 -1.87
N SER A 113 -15.38 -56.82 -2.40
CA SER A 113 -14.05 -56.21 -2.29
C SER A 113 -13.77 -55.17 -3.39
N THR A 114 -14.53 -55.17 -4.49
CA THR A 114 -14.40 -54.18 -5.57
C THR A 114 -14.88 -52.81 -5.13
N PHE A 115 -16.04 -52.73 -4.48
CA PHE A 115 -16.65 -51.44 -4.14
C PHE A 115 -15.80 -50.59 -3.20
N PRO A 116 -15.19 -51.11 -2.11
CA PRO A 116 -14.29 -50.31 -1.29
C PRO A 116 -13.13 -49.69 -2.08
N SER A 117 -12.50 -50.44 -2.99
CA SER A 117 -11.39 -49.95 -3.82
C SER A 117 -11.80 -48.84 -4.80
N VAL A 118 -13.02 -48.91 -5.34
CA VAL A 118 -13.54 -47.89 -6.27
C VAL A 118 -14.06 -46.68 -5.50
N LEU A 119 -14.80 -46.90 -4.40
CA LEU A 119 -15.36 -45.82 -3.57
C LEU A 119 -14.26 -44.99 -2.90
N SER A 120 -13.11 -45.58 -2.56
CA SER A 120 -11.95 -44.82 -2.06
C SER A 120 -11.40 -43.85 -3.10
N VAL A 121 -11.46 -44.18 -4.40
CA VAL A 121 -11.10 -43.28 -5.50
C VAL A 121 -12.16 -42.20 -5.69
N CYS A 122 -13.44 -42.56 -5.61
CA CYS A 122 -14.55 -41.61 -5.73
C CYS A 122 -14.66 -40.64 -4.55
N SER A 123 -13.85 -40.83 -3.51
CA SER A 123 -13.75 -39.90 -2.38
C SER A 123 -12.98 -38.62 -2.74
N ASP A 124 -12.28 -38.58 -3.89
CA ASP A 124 -11.75 -37.34 -4.48
C ASP A 124 -12.88 -36.46 -5.04
N GLU A 125 -12.82 -35.14 -4.79
CA GLU A 125 -13.86 -34.18 -5.20
C GLU A 125 -14.20 -34.23 -6.70
N LEU A 126 -13.21 -34.58 -7.53
CA LEU A 126 -13.34 -34.64 -8.99
C LEU A 126 -14.32 -35.73 -9.46
N PHE A 127 -14.54 -36.78 -8.67
CA PHE A 127 -15.31 -37.98 -9.05
C PHE A 127 -16.57 -38.20 -8.19
N CYS A 128 -17.10 -37.14 -7.59
CA CYS A 128 -18.28 -37.20 -6.72
C CYS A 128 -19.53 -37.78 -7.41
N ARG A 129 -19.72 -37.50 -8.71
CA ARG A 129 -20.86 -38.01 -9.49
C ARG A 129 -20.74 -39.51 -9.74
N GLU A 130 -19.53 -39.98 -10.05
CA GLU A 130 -19.19 -41.38 -10.24
C GLU A 130 -19.39 -42.15 -8.91
N GLY A 131 -19.03 -41.57 -7.77
CA GLY A 131 -19.28 -42.16 -6.45
C GLY A 131 -20.77 -42.45 -6.18
N ILE A 132 -21.66 -41.52 -6.52
CA ILE A 132 -23.11 -41.73 -6.39
C ILE A 132 -23.60 -42.82 -7.35
N GLN A 133 -23.07 -42.89 -8.58
CA GLN A 133 -23.41 -43.96 -9.53
C GLN A 133 -22.97 -45.33 -9.02
N VAL A 134 -21.77 -45.42 -8.45
CA VAL A 134 -21.26 -46.65 -7.81
C VAL A 134 -22.14 -47.04 -6.62
N HIS A 135 -22.63 -46.08 -5.82
CA HIS A 135 -23.60 -46.39 -4.76
C HIS A 135 -24.92 -46.95 -5.30
N CYS A 136 -25.50 -46.36 -6.36
CA CYS A 136 -26.67 -46.93 -7.03
C CYS A 136 -26.39 -48.36 -7.52
N ARG A 137 -25.18 -48.61 -8.05
CA ARG A 137 -24.74 -49.93 -8.49
C ARG A 137 -24.66 -50.93 -7.33
N VAL A 138 -24.12 -50.53 -6.18
CA VAL A 138 -24.10 -51.32 -4.92
C VAL A 138 -25.50 -51.77 -4.53
N ILE A 139 -26.47 -50.86 -4.56
CA ILE A 139 -27.87 -51.18 -4.22
C ILE A 139 -28.45 -52.15 -5.26
N SER A 140 -28.27 -51.87 -6.55
CA SER A 140 -28.82 -52.70 -7.64
C SER A 140 -28.30 -54.14 -7.64
N LEU A 141 -27.05 -54.34 -7.18
CA LEU A 141 -26.41 -55.66 -7.10
C LEU A 141 -26.60 -56.35 -5.74
N GLY A 142 -27.33 -55.73 -4.80
CA GLY A 142 -27.66 -56.31 -3.50
C GLY A 142 -26.52 -56.24 -2.46
N PHE A 143 -25.48 -55.44 -2.69
CA PHE A 143 -24.36 -55.28 -1.75
C PHE A 143 -24.62 -54.24 -0.65
N GLY A 144 -25.79 -53.59 -0.66
CA GLY A 144 -26.13 -52.50 0.26
C GLY A 144 -26.12 -52.87 1.74
N CYS A 145 -26.17 -54.16 2.12
CA CYS A 145 -26.07 -54.62 3.52
C CYS A 145 -24.67 -55.14 3.89
N ASN A 146 -23.72 -55.20 2.95
CA ASN A 146 -22.37 -55.70 3.24
C ASN A 146 -21.61 -54.68 4.11
N MET A 147 -21.07 -55.14 5.24
CA MET A 147 -20.39 -54.28 6.22
C MET A 147 -19.20 -53.49 5.62
N PHE A 148 -18.39 -54.12 4.76
CA PHE A 148 -17.22 -53.47 4.16
C PHE A 148 -17.63 -52.42 3.12
N VAL A 149 -18.67 -52.72 2.33
CA VAL A 149 -19.21 -51.79 1.33
C VAL A 149 -19.90 -50.60 2.02
N ARG A 150 -20.69 -50.85 3.08
CA ARG A 150 -21.30 -49.78 3.88
C ARG A 150 -20.26 -48.87 4.54
N SER A 151 -19.20 -49.45 5.12
CA SER A 151 -18.08 -48.68 5.68
C SER A 151 -17.48 -47.72 4.64
N ALA A 152 -17.26 -48.20 3.40
CA ALA A 152 -16.74 -47.39 2.31
C ALA A 152 -17.72 -46.31 1.84
N LEU A 153 -19.03 -46.58 1.85
CA LEU A 153 -20.07 -45.60 1.55
C LEU A 153 -20.16 -44.50 2.61
N VAL A 154 -20.07 -44.84 3.90
CA VAL A 154 -19.98 -43.86 4.99
C VAL A 154 -18.77 -42.95 4.76
N GLY A 155 -17.62 -43.52 4.41
CA GLY A 155 -16.42 -42.77 4.04
C GLY A 155 -16.60 -41.83 2.86
N LEU A 156 -17.19 -42.33 1.76
CA LEU A 156 -17.48 -41.53 0.58
C LEU A 156 -18.33 -40.30 0.94
N TYR A 157 -19.49 -40.50 1.59
CA TYR A 157 -20.39 -39.41 1.92
C TYR A 157 -19.83 -38.45 2.97
N ALA A 158 -19.02 -38.95 3.90
CA ALA A 158 -18.28 -38.13 4.85
C ALA A 158 -17.26 -37.23 4.13
N CYS A 159 -16.49 -37.76 3.17
CA CYS A 159 -15.56 -36.99 2.35
C CYS A 159 -16.26 -35.96 1.43
N LEU A 160 -17.44 -36.30 0.91
CA LEU A 160 -18.28 -35.39 0.11
C LEU A 160 -19.02 -34.33 0.94
N ARG A 161 -18.76 -34.24 2.25
CA ARG A 161 -19.42 -33.33 3.21
C ARG A 161 -20.95 -33.49 3.30
N LEU A 162 -21.48 -34.64 2.84
CA LEU A 162 -22.88 -35.04 2.96
C LEU A 162 -23.09 -35.83 4.25
N VAL A 163 -22.80 -35.17 5.36
CA VAL A 163 -22.65 -35.78 6.69
C VAL A 163 -23.92 -36.47 7.17
N ASP A 164 -25.10 -35.91 6.90
CA ASP A 164 -26.37 -36.49 7.35
C ASP A 164 -26.65 -37.84 6.66
N VAL A 165 -26.24 -37.97 5.39
CA VAL A 165 -26.34 -39.24 4.65
C VAL A 165 -25.35 -40.27 5.22
N ALA A 166 -24.12 -39.82 5.54
CA ALA A 166 -23.12 -40.67 6.16
C ALA A 166 -23.57 -41.20 7.54
N LEU A 167 -24.14 -40.32 8.38
CA LEU A 167 -24.69 -40.69 9.68
C LEU A 167 -25.88 -41.65 9.56
N LYS A 168 -26.79 -41.42 8.61
CA LYS A 168 -27.90 -42.34 8.36
C LYS A 168 -27.41 -43.75 7.98
N LEU A 169 -26.44 -43.83 7.06
CA LEU A 169 -25.83 -45.11 6.68
C LEU A 169 -25.12 -45.79 7.85
N PHE A 170 -24.50 -45.01 8.73
CA PHE A 170 -23.85 -45.49 9.95
C PHE A 170 -24.84 -45.99 11.01
N ASP A 171 -25.96 -45.30 11.18
CA ASP A 171 -27.05 -45.67 12.10
C ASP A 171 -27.69 -47.01 11.69
N GLU A 172 -27.84 -47.24 10.38
CA GLU A 172 -28.37 -48.47 9.80
C GLU A 172 -27.41 -49.68 9.90
N MET A 173 -26.17 -49.50 10.36
CA MET A 173 -25.22 -50.60 10.57
C MET A 173 -25.54 -51.38 11.86
N LEU A 174 -25.60 -52.71 11.76
CA LEU A 174 -25.86 -53.60 12.91
C LEU A 174 -24.65 -53.74 13.84
N ASP A 175 -23.44 -53.86 13.26
CA ASP A 175 -22.17 -53.95 13.99
C ASP A 175 -21.22 -52.83 13.53
N ARG A 176 -21.07 -51.80 14.36
CA ARG A 176 -20.13 -50.71 14.13
C ARG A 176 -18.77 -51.09 14.69
N ASN A 177 -17.80 -51.30 13.81
CA ASN A 177 -16.42 -51.57 14.22
C ASN A 177 -15.63 -50.28 14.43
N LEU A 178 -14.48 -50.40 15.12
CA LEU A 178 -13.58 -49.28 15.43
C LEU A 178 -13.16 -48.46 14.18
N ALA A 179 -13.04 -49.11 13.02
CA ALA A 179 -12.58 -48.46 11.80
C ALA A 179 -13.59 -47.42 11.27
N VAL A 180 -14.89 -47.74 11.25
CA VAL A 180 -15.94 -46.82 10.79
C VAL A 180 -16.14 -45.68 11.79
N CYS A 181 -16.08 -45.97 13.09
CA CYS A 181 -16.17 -44.93 14.11
C CYS A 181 -14.99 -43.94 14.01
N ASN A 182 -13.75 -44.43 13.87
CA ASN A 182 -12.58 -43.57 13.68
C ASN A 182 -12.63 -42.79 12.35
N LEU A 183 -13.24 -43.33 11.29
CA LEU A 183 -13.45 -42.63 10.03
C LEU A 183 -14.38 -41.41 10.21
N LEU A 184 -15.49 -41.59 10.92
CA LEU A 184 -16.40 -40.50 11.25
C LEU A 184 -15.75 -39.49 12.20
N LEU A 185 -15.05 -39.93 13.25
CA LEU A 185 -14.32 -39.04 14.14
C LEU A 185 -13.26 -38.22 13.39
N ARG A 186 -12.54 -38.83 12.44
CA ARG A 186 -11.62 -38.10 11.56
C ARG A 186 -12.35 -37.05 10.74
N CYS A 187 -13.46 -37.42 10.10
CA CYS A 187 -14.26 -36.49 9.30
C CYS A 187 -14.75 -35.31 10.14
N PHE A 188 -15.40 -35.58 11.27
CA PHE A 188 -15.90 -34.53 12.17
C PHE A 188 -14.80 -33.67 12.77
N CYS A 189 -13.64 -34.26 13.07
CA CYS A 189 -12.47 -33.51 13.50
C CYS A 189 -11.99 -32.57 12.38
N GLN A 190 -11.92 -33.03 11.13
CA GLN A 190 -11.53 -32.21 9.98
C GLN A 190 -12.56 -31.12 9.64
N THR A 191 -13.86 -31.36 9.87
CA THR A 191 -14.91 -30.38 9.61
C THR A 191 -15.17 -29.43 10.79
N GLY A 192 -14.56 -29.63 11.96
CA GLY A 192 -14.76 -28.80 13.14
C GLY A 192 -16.10 -29.02 13.87
N GLU A 193 -16.79 -30.13 13.62
CA GLU A 193 -18.12 -30.41 14.17
C GLU A 193 -18.00 -31.13 15.53
N SER A 194 -17.52 -30.43 16.56
CA SER A 194 -17.16 -31.07 17.84
C SER A 194 -18.35 -31.74 18.54
N LYS A 195 -19.56 -31.20 18.42
CA LYS A 195 -20.77 -31.81 18.99
C LYS A 195 -21.00 -33.22 18.44
N ARG A 196 -21.03 -33.36 17.12
CA ARG A 196 -21.21 -34.66 16.43
C ARG A 196 -20.04 -35.60 16.69
N LEU A 197 -18.83 -35.08 16.83
CA LEU A 197 -17.65 -35.83 17.23
C LEU A 197 -17.81 -36.45 18.64
N PHE A 198 -18.31 -35.68 19.61
CA PHE A 198 -18.64 -36.21 20.95
C PHE A 198 -19.82 -37.19 20.95
N GLU A 199 -20.83 -36.99 20.10
CA GLU A 199 -21.94 -37.95 19.93
C GLU A 199 -21.45 -39.32 19.47
N VAL A 200 -20.56 -39.38 18.46
CA VAL A 200 -19.97 -40.64 18.00
C VAL A 200 -19.13 -41.28 19.10
N TYR A 201 -18.36 -40.50 19.85
CA TYR A 201 -17.54 -41.00 20.96
C TYR A 201 -18.38 -41.62 22.09
N LEU A 202 -19.43 -40.92 22.52
CA LEU A 202 -20.37 -41.43 23.52
C LEU A 202 -21.06 -42.69 23.04
N ARG A 203 -21.39 -42.77 21.75
CA ARG A 203 -21.97 -43.98 21.15
C ARG A 203 -21.00 -45.16 21.18
N MET A 204 -19.72 -44.94 20.86
CA MET A 204 -18.68 -45.98 21.01
C MET A 204 -18.59 -46.49 22.45
N GLU A 205 -18.84 -45.63 23.45
CA GLU A 205 -18.86 -46.01 24.86
C GLU A 205 -20.08 -46.84 25.24
N LEU A 206 -21.27 -46.44 24.82
CA LEU A 206 -22.52 -47.17 25.05
C LEU A 206 -22.52 -48.56 24.38
N GLU A 207 -21.91 -48.66 23.20
CA GLU A 207 -21.84 -49.89 22.42
C GLU A 207 -20.64 -50.79 22.78
N GLY A 208 -19.80 -50.35 23.72
CA GLY A 208 -18.64 -51.13 24.16
C GLY A 208 -17.52 -51.28 23.12
N VAL A 209 -17.45 -50.39 22.13
CA VAL A 209 -16.39 -50.40 21.12
C VAL A 209 -15.06 -49.94 21.75
N ALA A 210 -14.05 -50.81 21.72
CA ALA A 210 -12.75 -50.53 22.33
C ALA A 210 -12.04 -49.37 21.62
N LYS A 211 -11.78 -48.28 22.37
CA LYS A 211 -11.09 -47.08 21.87
C LYS A 211 -9.58 -47.33 21.79
N ASN A 212 -8.92 -46.73 20.80
CA ASN A 212 -7.46 -46.78 20.65
C ASN A 212 -6.83 -45.38 20.73
N GLY A 213 -5.50 -45.30 20.65
CA GLY A 213 -4.79 -44.01 20.65
C GLY A 213 -5.28 -43.05 19.56
N LEU A 214 -5.64 -43.55 18.37
CA LEU A 214 -6.14 -42.74 17.26
C LEU A 214 -7.50 -42.08 17.59
N THR A 215 -8.39 -42.82 18.26
CA THR A 215 -9.66 -42.28 18.79
C THR A 215 -9.41 -41.08 19.68
N TYR A 216 -8.48 -41.19 20.65
CA TYR A 216 -8.15 -40.08 21.55
C TYR A 216 -7.49 -38.91 20.82
N CYS A 217 -6.65 -39.16 19.80
CA CYS A 217 -6.10 -38.09 18.97
C CYS A 217 -7.19 -37.25 18.30
N TYR A 218 -8.20 -37.88 17.68
CA TYR A 218 -9.31 -37.15 17.06
C TYR A 218 -10.14 -36.39 18.09
N MET A 219 -10.41 -37.01 19.25
CA MET A 219 -11.20 -36.38 20.31
C MET A 219 -10.53 -35.14 20.88
N ILE A 220 -9.24 -35.25 21.24
CA ILE A 220 -8.49 -34.13 21.80
C ILE A 220 -8.30 -33.04 20.73
N ARG A 221 -8.02 -33.40 19.47
CA ARG A 221 -7.88 -32.43 18.38
C ARG A 221 -9.19 -31.70 18.08
N GLY A 222 -10.33 -32.38 18.18
CA GLY A 222 -11.65 -31.72 18.15
C GLY A 222 -11.79 -30.68 19.27
N CYS A 223 -11.36 -31.01 20.49
CA CYS A 223 -11.34 -30.04 21.60
C CYS A 223 -10.40 -28.86 21.34
N SER A 224 -9.29 -29.08 20.62
CA SER A 224 -8.37 -28.00 20.23
C SER A 224 -9.02 -26.99 19.29
N HIS A 225 -9.86 -27.44 18.34
CA HIS A 225 -10.54 -26.55 17.38
C HIS A 225 -11.52 -25.60 18.08
N ASP A 226 -12.36 -26.13 18.96
CA ASP A 226 -13.39 -25.34 19.69
C ASP A 226 -12.90 -24.79 21.04
N ARG A 227 -11.62 -24.99 21.36
CA ARG A 227 -10.98 -24.60 22.65
C ARG A 227 -11.75 -25.08 23.88
N LEU A 228 -12.26 -26.31 23.84
CA LEU A 228 -13.08 -26.91 24.91
C LEU A 228 -12.22 -27.33 26.11
N VAL A 229 -11.91 -26.38 26.98
CA VAL A 229 -10.97 -26.57 28.11
C VAL A 229 -11.44 -27.64 29.10
N TYR A 230 -12.73 -27.70 29.39
CA TYR A 230 -13.29 -28.59 30.42
C TYR A 230 -13.35 -30.04 29.92
N GLU A 231 -13.92 -30.26 28.74
CA GLU A 231 -14.07 -31.55 28.07
C GLU A 231 -12.71 -32.14 27.72
N GLY A 232 -11.78 -31.32 27.20
CA GLY A 232 -10.44 -31.79 26.86
C GLY A 232 -9.61 -32.16 28.10
N LYS A 233 -9.79 -31.49 29.26
CA LYS A 233 -9.17 -31.91 30.53
C LYS A 233 -9.72 -33.25 31.05
N GLN A 234 -11.01 -33.53 30.84
CA GLN A 234 -11.60 -34.82 31.15
C GLN A 234 -11.02 -35.93 30.26
N LEU A 235 -10.94 -35.69 28.94
CA LEU A 235 -10.33 -36.62 27.99
C LEU A 235 -8.85 -36.87 28.29
N HIS A 236 -8.08 -35.84 28.65
CA HIS A 236 -6.69 -36.00 29.08
C HIS A 236 -6.60 -36.88 30.33
N SER A 237 -7.45 -36.66 31.33
CA SER A 237 -7.49 -37.51 32.52
C SER A 237 -7.77 -38.98 32.18
N LEU A 238 -8.65 -39.24 31.21
CA LEU A 238 -8.96 -40.58 30.72
C LEU A 238 -7.79 -41.21 29.95
N VAL A 239 -7.08 -40.42 29.14
CA VAL A 239 -5.85 -40.84 28.43
C VAL A 239 -4.77 -41.26 29.42
N VAL A 240 -4.59 -40.50 30.52
CA VAL A 240 -3.64 -40.85 31.59
C VAL A 240 -4.06 -42.12 32.31
N LYS A 241 -5.33 -42.24 32.72
CA LYS A 241 -5.87 -43.45 33.37
C LYS A 241 -5.72 -44.71 32.50
N SER A 242 -5.85 -44.56 31.19
CA SER A 242 -5.75 -45.64 30.22
C SER A 242 -4.31 -45.94 29.78
N GLY A 243 -3.32 -45.17 30.26
CA GLY A 243 -1.90 -45.35 29.93
C GLY A 243 -1.52 -44.93 28.50
N TRP A 244 -2.40 -44.28 27.75
CA TRP A 244 -2.14 -43.89 26.35
C TRP A 244 -1.10 -42.77 26.22
N ASN A 245 -0.95 -41.90 27.23
CA ASN A 245 0.06 -40.82 27.23
C ASN A 245 1.49 -41.34 27.15
N ILE A 246 1.77 -42.51 27.74
CA ILE A 246 3.11 -43.11 27.79
C ILE A 246 3.29 -44.11 26.64
N SER A 247 2.24 -44.87 26.31
CA SER A 247 2.28 -45.93 25.31
C SER A 247 2.12 -45.44 23.87
N ASN A 248 1.70 -44.19 23.65
CA ASN A 248 1.47 -43.65 22.30
C ASN A 248 1.94 -42.19 22.17
N ILE A 249 3.05 -41.99 21.47
CA ILE A 249 3.67 -40.67 21.24
C ILE A 249 2.74 -39.70 20.48
N PHE A 250 1.86 -40.20 19.60
CA PHE A 250 0.92 -39.34 18.88
C PHE A 250 -0.11 -38.71 19.82
N VAL A 251 -0.59 -39.47 20.82
CA VAL A 251 -1.53 -38.95 21.83
C VAL A 251 -0.85 -37.90 22.70
N ALA A 252 0.40 -38.15 23.10
CA ALA A 252 1.19 -37.21 23.89
C ALA A 252 1.45 -35.89 23.14
N ASN A 253 1.78 -35.95 21.84
CA ASN A 253 1.96 -34.77 21.00
C ASN A 253 0.65 -33.97 20.81
N VAL A 254 -0.48 -34.66 20.61
CA VAL A 254 -1.80 -34.02 20.48
C VAL A 254 -2.21 -33.31 21.78
N LEU A 255 -1.81 -33.80 22.95
CA LEU A 255 -2.04 -33.11 24.23
C LEU A 255 -1.26 -31.79 24.34
N VAL A 256 -0.02 -31.75 23.85
CA VAL A 256 0.78 -30.51 23.77
C VAL A 256 0.08 -29.48 22.88
N ASP A 257 -0.35 -29.91 21.68
CA ASP A 257 -1.10 -29.07 20.73
C ASP A 257 -2.46 -28.60 21.29
N TYR A 258 -3.14 -29.42 22.08
CA TYR A 258 -4.40 -29.05 22.72
C TYR A 258 -4.24 -27.97 23.77
N TYR A 259 -3.33 -28.14 24.72
CA TYR A 259 -3.11 -27.13 25.75
C TYR A 259 -2.59 -25.82 25.16
N SER A 260 -1.80 -25.92 24.09
CA SER A 260 -1.45 -24.78 23.24
C SER A 260 -2.66 -24.04 22.69
N ALA A 261 -3.57 -24.74 22.01
CA ALA A 261 -4.75 -24.14 21.39
C ALA A 261 -5.68 -23.49 22.43
N CYS A 262 -5.70 -24.01 23.65
CA CYS A 262 -6.47 -23.48 24.78
C CYS A 262 -5.79 -22.34 25.55
N GLY A 263 -4.54 -21.97 25.22
CA GLY A 263 -3.82 -20.92 25.94
C GLY A 263 -3.26 -21.28 27.31
N ASP A 264 -3.12 -22.58 27.60
CA ASP A 264 -2.53 -23.07 28.85
C ASP A 264 -1.08 -23.50 28.63
N LEU A 265 -0.15 -22.53 28.67
CA LEU A 265 1.30 -22.76 28.54
C LEU A 265 1.81 -23.77 29.60
N SER A 266 1.29 -23.67 30.83
CA SER A 266 1.66 -24.58 31.92
C SER A 266 1.21 -26.02 31.67
N GLY A 267 0.00 -26.21 31.13
CA GLY A 267 -0.52 -27.49 30.67
C GLY A 267 0.30 -28.09 29.53
N SER A 268 0.67 -27.27 28.56
CA SER A 268 1.50 -27.66 27.42
C SER A 268 2.89 -28.15 27.87
N MET A 269 3.56 -27.38 28.73
CA MET A 269 4.89 -27.70 29.25
C MET A 269 4.91 -28.97 30.11
N ARG A 270 3.87 -29.18 30.95
CA ARG A 270 3.70 -30.44 31.70
C ARG A 270 3.52 -31.64 30.80
N SER A 271 2.71 -31.50 29.74
CA SER A 271 2.45 -32.57 28.78
C SER A 271 3.72 -32.92 27.99
N PHE A 272 4.48 -31.91 27.56
CA PHE A 272 5.78 -32.10 26.90
C PHE A 272 6.80 -32.82 27.79
N ASN A 273 6.89 -32.43 29.06
CA ASN A 273 7.80 -33.07 30.00
C ASN A 273 7.43 -34.54 30.26
N ALA A 274 6.14 -34.88 30.20
CA ALA A 274 5.65 -36.25 30.35
C ALA A 274 5.92 -37.16 29.13
N VAL A 275 6.36 -36.61 27.99
CA VAL A 275 6.75 -37.41 26.80
C VAL A 275 8.06 -38.16 27.08
N PRO A 276 8.07 -39.51 27.04
CA PRO A 276 9.25 -40.31 27.40
C PRO A 276 10.44 -40.08 26.45
N GLU A 277 10.21 -40.18 25.14
CA GLU A 277 11.18 -39.86 24.10
C GLU A 277 10.64 -38.75 23.20
N LYS A 278 11.21 -37.56 23.32
CA LYS A 278 10.76 -36.37 22.59
C LYS A 278 11.23 -36.45 21.13
N ASP A 279 10.28 -36.62 20.22
CA ASP A 279 10.51 -36.56 18.78
C ASP A 279 10.55 -35.11 18.26
N VAL A 280 10.90 -34.93 16.99
CA VAL A 280 10.95 -33.60 16.36
C VAL A 280 9.59 -32.88 16.45
N ILE A 281 8.48 -33.62 16.43
CA ILE A 281 7.12 -33.05 16.49
C ILE A 281 6.84 -32.45 17.87
N SER A 282 7.17 -33.17 18.95
CA SER A 282 7.02 -32.69 20.33
C SER A 282 7.82 -31.40 20.57
N TRP A 283 9.08 -31.35 20.11
CA TRP A 283 9.95 -30.17 20.22
C TRP A 283 9.43 -28.99 19.41
N ASN A 284 9.03 -29.22 18.16
CA ASN A 284 8.50 -28.13 17.31
C ASN A 284 7.24 -27.52 17.90
N SER A 285 6.37 -28.36 18.46
CA SER A 285 5.11 -27.91 19.05
C SER A 285 5.36 -27.04 20.27
N ILE A 286 6.21 -27.47 21.22
CA ILE A 286 6.47 -26.67 22.43
C ILE A 286 7.24 -25.37 22.13
N VAL A 287 8.22 -25.38 21.21
CA VAL A 287 8.97 -24.17 20.82
C VAL A 287 8.05 -23.13 20.20
N SER A 288 7.18 -23.56 19.27
CA SER A 288 6.22 -22.65 18.62
C SER A 288 5.24 -22.06 19.64
N VAL A 289 4.78 -22.87 20.59
CA VAL A 289 3.88 -22.42 21.66
C VAL A 289 4.54 -21.37 22.54
N CYS A 290 5.76 -21.62 23.01
CA CYS A 290 6.47 -20.65 23.85
C CYS A 290 6.71 -19.31 23.12
N ALA A 291 6.95 -19.35 21.79
CA ALA A 291 7.12 -18.15 20.98
C ALA A 291 5.80 -17.40 20.74
N ASP A 292 4.69 -18.10 20.47
CA ASP A 292 3.38 -17.48 20.23
C ASP A 292 2.80 -16.77 21.48
N TYR A 293 3.08 -17.31 22.67
CA TYR A 293 2.62 -16.78 23.97
C TYR A 293 3.60 -15.78 24.62
N GLY A 294 4.67 -15.39 23.92
CA GLY A 294 5.54 -14.27 24.31
C GLY A 294 6.68 -14.59 25.28
N SER A 295 6.91 -15.86 25.64
CA SER A 295 8.13 -16.26 26.38
C SER A 295 9.24 -16.65 25.40
N VAL A 296 9.78 -15.66 24.72
CA VAL A 296 10.80 -15.89 23.67
C VAL A 296 12.10 -16.41 24.23
N LEU A 297 12.48 -16.01 25.44
CA LEU A 297 13.67 -16.54 26.10
C LEU A 297 13.53 -18.05 26.35
N ASP A 298 12.38 -18.50 26.85
CA ASP A 298 12.11 -19.93 27.05
C ASP A 298 12.04 -20.68 25.71
N SER A 299 11.44 -20.05 24.69
CA SER A 299 11.36 -20.63 23.34
C SER A 299 12.75 -20.81 22.71
N LEU A 300 13.63 -19.80 22.83
CA LEU A 300 15.01 -19.86 22.34
C LEU A 300 15.85 -20.87 23.13
N ASP A 301 15.66 -20.99 24.44
CA ASP A 301 16.31 -22.03 25.27
C ASP A 301 15.86 -23.45 24.85
N LEU A 302 14.56 -23.66 24.65
CA LEU A 302 14.01 -24.92 24.14
C LEU A 302 14.50 -25.22 22.72
N PHE A 303 14.61 -24.22 21.86
CA PHE A 303 15.15 -24.37 20.50
C PHE A 303 16.64 -24.73 20.51
N SER A 304 17.43 -24.10 21.39
CA SER A 304 18.84 -24.44 21.61
C SER A 304 19.00 -25.89 22.12
N LYS A 305 18.17 -26.29 23.09
CA LYS A 305 18.13 -27.67 23.58
C LYS A 305 17.77 -28.65 22.46
N MET A 306 16.75 -28.35 21.65
CA MET A 306 16.37 -29.17 20.50
C MET A 306 17.56 -29.42 19.56
N GLN A 307 18.34 -28.38 19.26
CA GLN A 307 19.55 -28.48 18.43
C GLN A 307 20.68 -29.27 19.11
N PHE A 308 20.90 -29.06 20.41
CA PHE A 308 21.89 -29.79 21.20
C PHE A 308 21.64 -31.31 21.18
N TRP A 309 20.37 -31.73 21.24
CA TRP A 309 19.96 -33.14 21.12
C TRP A 309 19.95 -33.66 19.67
N GLY A 310 20.48 -32.89 18.71
CA GLY A 310 20.59 -33.28 17.31
C GLY A 310 19.25 -33.40 16.58
N LYS A 311 18.17 -32.78 17.11
CA LYS A 311 16.85 -32.80 16.46
C LYS A 311 16.79 -31.67 15.44
N ARG A 312 16.65 -32.01 14.15
CA ARG A 312 16.52 -31.00 13.08
C ARG A 312 15.18 -30.26 13.18
N PRO A 313 15.16 -28.92 13.31
CA PRO A 313 13.91 -28.15 13.33
C PRO A 313 13.11 -28.30 12.05
N SER A 314 11.78 -28.29 12.16
CA SER A 314 10.90 -28.13 11.00
C SER A 314 10.63 -26.65 10.72
N ILE A 315 9.76 -26.38 9.75
CA ILE A 315 9.29 -25.03 9.41
C ILE A 315 8.55 -24.34 10.57
N ARG A 316 7.81 -25.09 11.42
CA ARG A 316 6.91 -24.54 12.44
C ARG A 316 7.58 -23.56 13.44
N PRO A 317 8.70 -23.90 14.11
CA PRO A 317 9.40 -22.97 14.99
C PRO A 317 9.79 -21.66 14.32
N PHE A 318 10.24 -21.72 13.06
CA PHE A 318 10.65 -20.52 12.32
C PHE A 318 9.46 -19.61 12.03
N MET A 319 8.30 -20.15 11.67
CA MET A 319 7.07 -19.37 11.48
C MET A 319 6.68 -18.61 12.75
N SER A 320 6.73 -19.29 13.90
CA SER A 320 6.39 -18.67 15.19
C SER A 320 7.41 -17.58 15.57
N PHE A 321 8.71 -17.82 15.39
CA PHE A 321 9.72 -16.79 15.61
C PHE A 321 9.59 -15.59 14.67
N LEU A 322 9.31 -15.81 13.38
CA LEU A 322 9.10 -14.73 12.41
C LEU A 322 7.85 -13.90 12.73
N ASN A 323 6.74 -14.56 13.12
CA ASN A 323 5.53 -13.88 13.57
C ASN A 323 5.77 -13.09 14.86
N PHE A 324 6.57 -13.62 15.80
CA PHE A 324 6.98 -12.88 16.99
C PHE A 324 7.78 -11.63 16.63
N CYS A 325 8.75 -11.73 15.72
CA CYS A 325 9.55 -10.59 15.27
C CYS A 325 8.65 -9.54 14.59
N SER A 326 7.73 -9.99 13.73
CA SER A 326 6.72 -9.17 13.04
C SER A 326 5.86 -8.36 14.02
N ARG A 327 5.35 -9.00 15.09
CA ARG A 327 4.49 -8.38 16.11
C ARG A 327 5.20 -7.34 17.00
N ASN A 328 6.51 -7.49 17.20
CA ASN A 328 7.30 -6.61 18.08
C ASN A 328 8.19 -5.63 17.31
N SER A 329 8.11 -5.63 15.97
CA SER A 329 9.01 -4.87 15.09
C SER A 329 10.50 -5.14 15.35
N ASP A 330 10.87 -6.35 15.77
CA ASP A 330 12.26 -6.76 16.05
C ASP A 330 12.95 -7.31 14.79
N ILE A 331 13.47 -6.37 14.00
CA ILE A 331 14.17 -6.69 12.75
C ILE A 331 15.47 -7.49 12.96
N GLN A 332 16.13 -7.34 14.10
CA GLN A 332 17.44 -7.95 14.34
C GLN A 332 17.31 -9.45 14.59
N SER A 333 16.37 -9.83 15.46
CA SER A 333 16.01 -11.24 15.66
C SER A 333 15.47 -11.84 14.37
N GLY A 334 14.64 -11.10 13.62
CA GLY A 334 14.12 -11.52 12.32
C GLY A 334 15.20 -11.89 11.30
N LYS A 335 16.25 -11.05 11.18
CA LYS A 335 17.41 -11.33 10.33
C LYS A 335 18.19 -12.57 10.76
N GLN A 336 18.37 -12.79 12.06
CA GLN A 336 19.04 -14.00 12.55
C GLN A 336 18.26 -15.27 12.23
N ILE A 337 16.94 -15.24 12.42
CA ILE A 337 16.05 -16.34 12.08
C ILE A 337 16.04 -16.61 10.57
N HIS A 338 16.02 -15.56 9.74
CA HIS A 338 16.15 -15.69 8.29
C HIS A 338 17.46 -16.37 7.88
N CYS A 339 18.60 -16.02 8.49
CA CYS A 339 19.87 -16.71 8.27
C CYS A 339 19.80 -18.22 8.63
N TYR A 340 19.05 -18.60 9.67
CA TYR A 340 18.83 -20.00 10.00
C TYR A 340 17.95 -20.71 8.95
N VAL A 341 16.89 -20.05 8.47
CA VAL A 341 16.03 -20.56 7.40
C VAL A 341 16.84 -20.86 6.14
N LEU A 342 17.75 -19.95 5.75
CA LEU A 342 18.67 -20.13 4.62
C LEU A 342 19.60 -21.34 4.83
N LYS A 343 20.23 -21.43 6.01
CA LYS A 343 21.14 -22.56 6.35
C LYS A 343 20.43 -23.92 6.33
N MET A 344 19.12 -23.94 6.61
CA MET A 344 18.31 -25.16 6.62
C MET A 344 17.72 -25.51 5.24
N GLY A 345 17.81 -24.61 4.26
CA GLY A 345 17.27 -24.75 2.90
C GLY A 345 15.75 -24.60 2.81
N PHE A 346 15.14 -23.88 3.77
CA PHE A 346 13.68 -23.65 3.80
C PHE A 346 13.25 -22.39 3.04
N ASP A 347 14.20 -21.58 2.58
CA ASP A 347 13.99 -20.31 1.87
C ASP A 347 13.39 -20.49 0.47
N VAL A 348 13.81 -21.51 -0.28
CA VAL A 348 13.27 -21.79 -1.64
C VAL A 348 12.19 -22.88 -1.62
N SER A 349 12.26 -23.80 -0.65
CA SER A 349 11.44 -25.01 -0.64
C SER A 349 10.05 -24.83 -0.02
N SER A 350 9.79 -23.74 0.70
CA SER A 350 8.55 -23.54 1.45
C SER A 350 7.93 -22.16 1.25
N LEU A 351 6.79 -22.12 0.54
CA LEU A 351 5.96 -20.92 0.35
C LEU A 351 5.51 -20.29 1.67
N HIS A 352 5.23 -21.12 2.68
CA HIS A 352 4.78 -20.63 3.99
C HIS A 352 5.87 -19.79 4.66
N VAL A 353 7.14 -20.22 4.56
CA VAL A 353 8.26 -19.47 5.14
C VAL A 353 8.51 -18.19 4.38
N GLN A 354 8.40 -18.22 3.04
CA GLN A 354 8.54 -17.04 2.20
C GLN A 354 7.48 -15.98 2.54
N SER A 355 6.21 -16.38 2.65
CA SER A 355 5.11 -15.47 3.03
C SER A 355 5.33 -14.86 4.44
N ALA A 356 5.84 -15.62 5.41
CA ALA A 356 6.15 -15.12 6.74
C ALA A 356 7.38 -14.21 6.78
N LEU A 357 8.39 -14.46 5.96
CA LEU A 357 9.54 -13.55 5.83
C LEU A 357 9.11 -12.21 5.21
N ILE A 358 8.28 -12.24 4.16
CA ILE A 358 7.69 -11.05 3.53
C ILE A 358 6.92 -10.22 4.57
N ASP A 359 6.06 -10.87 5.36
CA ASP A 359 5.29 -10.21 6.43
C ASP A 359 6.20 -9.63 7.53
N MET A 360 7.18 -10.42 8.01
CA MET A 360 8.12 -10.00 9.05
C MET A 360 8.92 -8.77 8.62
N TYR A 361 9.52 -8.78 7.43
CA TYR A 361 10.26 -7.63 6.95
C TYR A 361 9.37 -6.40 6.75
N GLY A 362 8.15 -6.58 6.23
CA GLY A 362 7.21 -5.48 6.02
C GLY A 362 6.75 -4.83 7.31
N LYS A 363 6.26 -5.61 8.29
CA LYS A 363 5.80 -5.08 9.59
C LYS A 363 6.93 -4.55 10.48
N CYS A 364 8.19 -4.92 10.19
CA CYS A 364 9.38 -4.34 10.82
C CYS A 364 9.91 -3.10 10.07
N ASN A 365 9.09 -2.45 9.23
CA ASN A 365 9.43 -1.26 8.43
C ASN A 365 10.60 -1.48 7.43
N GLY A 366 10.89 -2.72 7.06
CA GLY A 366 11.91 -3.09 6.07
C GLY A 366 11.31 -3.47 4.71
N ILE A 367 10.43 -2.64 4.16
CA ILE A 367 9.62 -2.96 2.98
C ILE A 367 10.45 -3.35 1.75
N GLU A 368 11.62 -2.75 1.54
CA GLU A 368 12.53 -3.10 0.45
C GLU A 368 12.93 -4.58 0.47
N ASN A 369 13.25 -5.11 1.66
CA ASN A 369 13.59 -6.53 1.81
C ASN A 369 12.38 -7.45 1.57
N SER A 370 11.18 -6.98 1.95
CA SER A 370 9.92 -7.68 1.69
C SER A 370 9.66 -7.80 0.18
N VAL A 371 9.83 -6.70 -0.56
CA VAL A 371 9.69 -6.66 -2.03
C VAL A 371 10.77 -7.50 -2.72
N LEU A 372 12.02 -7.44 -2.27
CA LEU A 372 13.11 -8.25 -2.82
C LEU A 372 12.85 -9.76 -2.67
N LEU A 373 12.38 -10.20 -1.50
CA LEU A 373 11.98 -11.59 -1.29
C LEU A 373 10.83 -12.00 -2.20
N TYR A 374 9.84 -11.13 -2.38
CA TYR A 374 8.74 -11.37 -3.28
C TYR A 374 9.18 -11.47 -4.75
N GLN A 375 10.07 -10.59 -5.22
CA GLN A 375 10.63 -10.63 -6.57
C GLN A 375 11.52 -11.85 -6.83
N SER A 376 12.06 -12.45 -5.77
CA SER A 376 12.86 -13.68 -5.87
C SER A 376 12.03 -14.95 -6.06
N LEU A 377 10.69 -14.86 -5.95
CA LEU A 377 9.80 -16.00 -6.07
C LEU A 377 9.76 -16.53 -7.52
N PRO A 378 9.84 -17.85 -7.73
CA PRO A 378 9.82 -18.46 -9.06
C PRO A 378 8.43 -18.41 -9.72
N CYS A 379 7.37 -18.23 -8.94
CA CYS A 379 6.00 -18.09 -9.43
C CYS A 379 5.15 -17.26 -8.46
N LEU A 380 4.15 -16.57 -8.99
CA LEU A 380 3.16 -15.81 -8.21
C LEU A 380 2.29 -16.78 -7.40
N ASN A 381 2.19 -16.54 -6.10
CA ASN A 381 1.37 -17.32 -5.18
C ASN A 381 0.51 -16.40 -4.31
N LEU A 382 -0.74 -16.79 -4.09
CA LEU A 382 -1.73 -16.03 -3.33
C LEU A 382 -1.28 -15.68 -1.90
N GLU A 383 -0.67 -16.61 -1.16
CA GLU A 383 -0.21 -16.38 0.22
C GLU A 383 0.87 -15.29 0.27
N CYS A 384 1.88 -15.38 -0.61
CA CYS A 384 2.94 -14.37 -0.70
C CYS A 384 2.40 -13.01 -1.17
N CYS A 385 1.40 -13.01 -2.06
CA CYS A 385 0.74 -11.79 -2.49
C CYS A 385 0.04 -11.10 -1.32
N ASN A 386 -0.78 -11.85 -0.57
CA ASN A 386 -1.49 -11.35 0.60
C ASN A 386 -0.53 -10.84 1.69
N SER A 387 0.58 -11.55 1.94
CA SER A 387 1.62 -11.08 2.86
C SER A 387 2.24 -9.75 2.42
N LEU A 388 2.58 -9.59 1.12
CA LEU A 388 3.14 -8.34 0.63
C LEU A 388 2.10 -7.21 0.67
N MET A 389 0.85 -7.47 0.29
CA MET A 389 -0.23 -6.48 0.37
C MET A 389 -0.49 -6.02 1.80
N THR A 390 -0.45 -6.94 2.77
CA THR A 390 -0.61 -6.63 4.20
C THR A 390 0.58 -5.82 4.72
N SER A 391 1.80 -6.16 4.29
CA SER A 391 3.02 -5.40 4.58
C SER A 391 2.98 -3.98 4.02
N LEU A 392 2.58 -3.82 2.74
CA LEU A 392 2.40 -2.53 2.10
C LEU A 392 1.33 -1.69 2.81
N MET A 393 0.24 -2.33 3.26
CA MET A 393 -0.81 -1.67 4.05
C MET A 393 -0.25 -1.12 5.35
N HIS A 394 0.55 -1.91 6.07
CA HIS A 394 1.18 -1.50 7.32
C HIS A 394 2.14 -0.31 7.12
N CYS A 395 2.87 -0.30 6.01
CA CYS A 395 3.75 0.82 5.64
C CYS A 395 3.00 2.04 5.05
N GLY A 396 1.68 1.99 4.90
CA GLY A 396 0.88 3.09 4.34
C GLY A 396 0.99 3.24 2.81
N ILE A 397 1.61 2.28 2.11
CA ILE A 397 1.85 2.32 0.66
C ILE A 397 0.62 1.74 -0.06
N THR A 398 -0.47 2.51 -0.07
CA THR A 398 -1.79 2.04 -0.52
C THR A 398 -1.94 1.87 -2.03
N LYS A 399 -1.16 2.59 -2.85
CA LYS A 399 -1.21 2.52 -4.31
C LYS A 399 -0.70 1.18 -4.86
N ASP A 400 0.46 0.75 -4.39
CA ASP A 400 1.10 -0.50 -4.80
C ASP A 400 0.19 -1.71 -4.52
N ILE A 401 -0.66 -1.64 -3.50
CA ILE A 401 -1.66 -2.67 -3.19
C ILE A 401 -2.70 -2.80 -4.30
N ILE A 402 -3.13 -1.67 -4.88
CA ILE A 402 -4.11 -1.65 -5.98
C ILE A 402 -3.46 -2.14 -7.28
N GLU A 403 -2.21 -1.74 -7.55
CA GLU A 403 -1.45 -2.24 -8.70
C GLU A 403 -1.20 -3.75 -8.58
N MET A 404 -0.79 -4.21 -7.41
CA MET A 404 -0.58 -5.62 -7.12
C MET A 404 -1.87 -6.42 -7.28
N PHE A 405 -3.01 -5.89 -6.84
CA PHE A 405 -4.31 -6.51 -7.10
C PHE A 405 -4.61 -6.62 -8.60
N GLY A 406 -4.32 -5.57 -9.38
CA GLY A 406 -4.41 -5.61 -10.84
C GLY A 406 -3.57 -6.73 -11.45
N LEU A 407 -2.30 -6.84 -11.04
CA LEU A 407 -1.39 -7.91 -11.47
C LEU A 407 -1.90 -9.30 -11.09
N MET A 408 -2.43 -9.48 -9.88
CA MET A 408 -3.01 -10.76 -9.45
C MET A 408 -4.20 -11.17 -10.31
N ILE A 409 -5.03 -10.22 -10.72
CA ILE A 409 -6.18 -10.47 -11.61
C ILE A 409 -5.71 -10.80 -13.03
N ASP A 410 -4.72 -10.08 -13.56
CA ASP A 410 -4.19 -10.28 -14.91
C ASP A 410 -3.47 -11.63 -15.07
N GLU A 411 -2.72 -12.05 -14.05
CA GLU A 411 -1.97 -13.31 -14.02
C GLU A 411 -2.82 -14.52 -13.56
N GLY A 412 -4.04 -14.28 -13.05
CA GLY A 412 -4.97 -15.33 -12.65
C GLY A 412 -4.57 -16.08 -11.37
N THR A 413 -3.88 -15.42 -10.44
CA THR A 413 -3.37 -16.01 -9.17
C THR A 413 -4.48 -16.41 -8.19
N GLY A 414 -5.73 -16.04 -8.46
CA GLY A 414 -6.87 -16.20 -7.55
C GLY A 414 -6.96 -15.04 -6.55
N ILE A 415 -8.12 -14.91 -5.89
CA ILE A 415 -8.39 -13.89 -4.87
C ILE A 415 -9.16 -14.51 -3.71
N ASP A 416 -8.89 -14.05 -2.50
CA ASP A 416 -9.57 -14.49 -1.28
C ASP A 416 -10.09 -13.30 -0.43
N GLU A 417 -10.62 -13.60 0.75
CA GLU A 417 -11.14 -12.59 1.68
C GLU A 417 -10.06 -11.61 2.16
N VAL A 418 -8.82 -12.07 2.32
CA VAL A 418 -7.68 -11.24 2.76
C VAL A 418 -7.30 -10.28 1.64
N THR A 419 -7.21 -10.75 0.39
CA THR A 419 -6.94 -9.90 -0.77
C THR A 419 -8.00 -8.78 -0.86
N LEU A 420 -9.28 -9.15 -0.87
CA LEU A 420 -10.38 -8.20 -1.05
C LEU A 420 -10.50 -7.21 0.11
N SER A 421 -10.40 -7.66 1.35
CA SER A 421 -10.46 -6.79 2.53
C SER A 421 -9.30 -5.79 2.58
N THR A 422 -8.11 -6.21 2.17
CA THR A 422 -6.89 -5.35 2.11
C THR A 422 -7.02 -4.31 1.01
N VAL A 423 -7.47 -4.68 -0.19
CA VAL A 423 -7.68 -3.71 -1.30
C VAL A 423 -8.76 -2.69 -0.93
N LEU A 424 -9.88 -3.15 -0.36
CA LEU A 424 -10.94 -2.24 0.09
C LEU A 424 -10.44 -1.29 1.18
N LYS A 425 -9.62 -1.77 2.11
CA LYS A 425 -9.01 -0.91 3.12
C LYS A 425 -8.08 0.12 2.48
N ALA A 426 -7.29 -0.26 1.48
CA ALA A 426 -6.40 0.65 0.75
C ALA A 426 -7.21 1.75 0.06
N LEU A 427 -8.27 1.36 -0.66
CA LEU A 427 -9.19 2.28 -1.33
C LEU A 427 -9.91 3.22 -0.34
N SER A 428 -10.17 2.76 0.88
CA SER A 428 -10.76 3.57 1.95
C SER A 428 -9.83 4.65 2.49
N LEU A 429 -8.50 4.50 2.31
CA LEU A 429 -7.49 5.45 2.80
C LEU A 429 -7.09 6.47 1.73
N SER A 430 -7.35 6.20 0.44
CA SER A 430 -6.92 7.03 -0.70
C SER A 430 -7.98 8.04 -1.22
N LEU A 431 -8.91 8.54 -0.40
CA LEU A 431 -10.06 9.39 -0.86
C LEU A 431 -9.73 10.88 -1.03
N PRO A 432 -10.25 11.56 -2.09
CA PRO A 432 -11.67 11.53 -2.56
C PRO A 432 -11.99 10.80 -3.89
N GLU A 433 -11.05 10.16 -4.59
CA GLU A 433 -11.27 9.63 -5.96
C GLU A 433 -11.80 8.17 -6.06
N SER A 434 -11.98 7.44 -4.95
CA SER A 434 -12.05 5.96 -5.00
C SER A 434 -13.45 5.32 -5.07
N LEU A 435 -14.57 6.06 -5.05
CA LEU A 435 -15.91 5.45 -5.00
C LEU A 435 -16.21 4.47 -6.15
N HIS A 436 -15.75 4.78 -7.36
CA HIS A 436 -15.91 3.90 -8.52
C HIS A 436 -15.13 2.59 -8.34
N SER A 437 -13.88 2.69 -7.90
CA SER A 437 -13.01 1.54 -7.61
C SER A 437 -13.57 0.67 -6.49
N CYS A 438 -14.07 1.27 -5.40
CA CYS A 438 -14.76 0.54 -4.32
C CYS A 438 -15.95 -0.26 -4.86
N THR A 439 -16.73 0.32 -5.77
CA THR A 439 -17.89 -0.35 -6.38
C THR A 439 -17.47 -1.51 -7.29
N LEU A 440 -16.35 -1.38 -8.02
CA LEU A 440 -15.80 -2.46 -8.83
C LEU A 440 -15.31 -3.63 -7.97
N VAL A 441 -14.59 -3.34 -6.88
CA VAL A 441 -14.12 -4.37 -5.94
C VAL A 441 -15.29 -5.02 -5.21
N HIS A 442 -16.34 -4.27 -4.85
CA HIS A 442 -17.57 -4.84 -4.32
C HIS A 442 -18.26 -5.79 -5.32
N CYS A 443 -18.36 -5.41 -6.60
CA CYS A 443 -18.85 -6.32 -7.64
C CYS A 443 -17.98 -7.57 -7.79
N CYS A 444 -16.66 -7.44 -7.62
CA CYS A 444 -15.72 -8.56 -7.61
C CYS A 444 -16.00 -9.50 -6.44
N ALA A 445 -16.16 -8.97 -5.22
CA ALA A 445 -16.51 -9.74 -4.03
C ALA A 445 -17.81 -10.54 -4.22
N ILE A 446 -18.85 -9.93 -4.80
CA ILE A 446 -20.12 -10.62 -5.12
C ILE A 446 -19.90 -11.76 -6.12
N LYS A 447 -19.22 -11.49 -7.24
CA LYS A 447 -18.98 -12.51 -8.28
C LYS A 447 -18.11 -13.67 -7.81
N SER A 448 -17.21 -13.41 -6.88
CA SER A 448 -16.30 -14.41 -6.31
C SER A 448 -16.88 -15.13 -5.09
N GLY A 449 -18.09 -14.77 -4.63
CA GLY A 449 -18.77 -15.43 -3.51
C GLY A 449 -18.34 -14.97 -2.12
N TYR A 450 -17.60 -13.85 -2.01
CA TYR A 450 -17.11 -13.27 -0.76
C TYR A 450 -17.97 -12.13 -0.22
N ALA A 451 -19.15 -11.87 -0.80
CA ALA A 451 -20.02 -10.77 -0.37
C ALA A 451 -20.56 -10.93 1.07
N ALA A 452 -20.77 -12.16 1.52
CA ALA A 452 -21.21 -12.45 2.90
C ALA A 452 -20.03 -12.64 3.88
N ASP A 453 -18.78 -12.54 3.40
CA ASP A 453 -17.62 -12.64 4.28
C ASP A 453 -17.56 -11.42 5.22
N VAL A 454 -17.32 -11.68 6.50
CA VAL A 454 -17.38 -10.67 7.55
C VAL A 454 -16.23 -9.67 7.44
N ALA A 455 -15.02 -10.11 7.05
CA ALA A 455 -13.87 -9.23 6.90
C ALA A 455 -14.03 -8.33 5.67
N VAL A 456 -14.47 -8.89 4.54
CA VAL A 456 -14.76 -8.13 3.32
C VAL A 456 -15.88 -7.12 3.57
N SER A 457 -16.97 -7.54 4.21
CA SER A 457 -18.11 -6.66 4.52
C SER A 457 -17.72 -5.54 5.48
N CYS A 458 -16.90 -5.82 6.49
CA CYS A 458 -16.35 -4.81 7.39
C CYS A 458 -15.55 -3.74 6.62
N SER A 459 -14.67 -4.15 5.71
CA SER A 459 -13.92 -3.23 4.86
C SER A 459 -14.81 -2.47 3.86
N LEU A 460 -15.86 -3.10 3.31
CA LEU A 460 -16.86 -2.43 2.46
C LEU A 460 -17.61 -1.34 3.24
N ILE A 461 -18.04 -1.62 4.46
CA ILE A 461 -18.71 -0.66 5.34
C ILE A 461 -17.78 0.54 5.62
N ASP A 462 -16.52 0.33 6.00
CA ASP A 462 -15.56 1.43 6.23
C ASP A 462 -15.32 2.24 4.94
N ALA A 463 -15.17 1.58 3.78
CA ALA A 463 -14.94 2.26 2.51
C ALA A 463 -16.15 3.10 2.05
N TYR A 464 -17.36 2.57 2.15
CA TYR A 464 -18.58 3.30 1.76
C TYR A 464 -18.92 4.44 2.71
N THR A 465 -18.79 4.23 4.02
CA THR A 465 -19.05 5.30 5.01
C THR A 465 -18.07 6.46 4.86
N LYS A 466 -16.77 6.21 4.64
CA LYS A 466 -15.79 7.27 4.33
C LYS A 466 -16.05 7.98 3.00
N SER A 467 -16.69 7.30 2.05
CA SER A 467 -17.12 7.90 0.78
C SER A 467 -18.47 8.63 0.89
N GLY A 468 -19.06 8.73 2.09
CA GLY A 468 -20.37 9.35 2.34
C GLY A 468 -21.58 8.52 1.93
N GLN A 469 -21.40 7.28 1.47
CA GLN A 469 -22.46 6.40 0.97
C GLN A 469 -23.08 5.54 2.10
N ASN A 470 -23.67 6.20 3.09
CA ASN A 470 -24.20 5.58 4.32
C ASN A 470 -25.35 4.59 4.09
N GLU A 471 -26.15 4.80 3.03
CA GLU A 471 -27.24 3.87 2.68
C GLU A 471 -26.70 2.55 2.12
N VAL A 472 -25.63 2.61 1.33
CA VAL A 472 -25.00 1.42 0.75
C VAL A 472 -24.30 0.62 1.84
N SER A 473 -23.59 1.29 2.76
CA SER A 473 -22.98 0.60 3.90
C SER A 473 -24.02 -0.07 4.80
N ARG A 474 -25.20 0.55 5.00
CA ARG A 474 -26.29 -0.07 5.75
C ARG A 474 -26.82 -1.34 5.08
N LYS A 475 -27.00 -1.32 3.76
CA LYS A 475 -27.41 -2.51 3.00
C LYS A 475 -26.41 -3.66 3.13
N VAL A 476 -25.11 -3.37 2.99
CA VAL A 476 -24.05 -4.37 3.17
C VAL A 476 -24.10 -4.97 4.58
N PHE A 477 -24.36 -4.15 5.60
CA PHE A 477 -24.52 -4.63 6.98
C PHE A 477 -25.77 -5.52 7.16
N ASP A 478 -26.91 -5.12 6.59
CA ASP A 478 -28.17 -5.87 6.71
C ASP A 478 -28.15 -7.21 5.96
N GLU A 479 -27.24 -7.40 4.99
CA GLU A 479 -27.02 -8.66 4.28
C GLU A 479 -26.21 -9.70 5.09
N LEU A 480 -25.65 -9.32 6.25
CA LEU A 480 -24.90 -10.23 7.12
C LEU A 480 -25.83 -11.08 8.00
N ASP A 481 -25.74 -12.41 7.91
CA ASP A 481 -26.49 -13.33 8.76
C ASP A 481 -26.05 -13.26 10.24
N THR A 482 -24.75 -13.09 10.48
CA THR A 482 -24.14 -13.05 11.81
C THR A 482 -23.08 -11.94 11.91
N PRO A 483 -23.48 -10.66 12.02
CA PRO A 483 -22.54 -9.56 12.19
C PRO A 483 -21.80 -9.68 13.54
N ASN A 484 -20.48 -9.45 13.52
CA ASN A 484 -19.66 -9.43 14.72
C ASN A 484 -19.48 -7.99 15.26
N ILE A 485 -18.80 -7.87 16.39
CA ILE A 485 -18.48 -6.57 17.03
C ILE A 485 -17.81 -5.63 16.03
N PHE A 486 -16.81 -6.09 15.25
CA PHE A 486 -16.06 -5.27 14.31
C PHE A 486 -16.91 -4.62 13.21
N CYS A 487 -17.90 -5.34 12.66
CA CYS A 487 -18.83 -4.78 11.67
C CYS A 487 -19.70 -3.67 12.27
N LEU A 488 -20.23 -3.90 13.48
CA LEU A 488 -21.00 -2.90 14.22
C LEU A 488 -20.17 -1.68 14.59
N THR A 489 -18.93 -1.87 15.06
CA THR A 489 -18.00 -0.77 15.35
C THR A 489 -17.69 0.03 14.09
N SER A 490 -17.50 -0.64 12.94
CA SER A 490 -17.17 0.03 11.67
C SER A 490 -18.31 0.89 11.16
N ILE A 491 -19.56 0.41 11.20
CA ILE A 491 -20.72 1.20 10.79
C ILE A 491 -21.00 2.36 11.76
N ILE A 492 -20.85 2.13 13.07
CA ILE A 492 -20.97 3.18 14.10
C ILE A 492 -19.93 4.28 13.90
N ASN A 493 -18.67 3.91 13.67
CA ASN A 493 -17.59 4.85 13.41
C ASN A 493 -17.83 5.65 12.11
N GLY A 494 -18.35 4.99 11.08
CA GLY A 494 -18.76 5.63 9.83
C GLY A 494 -19.87 6.68 10.04
N TYR A 495 -20.91 6.33 10.78
CA TYR A 495 -21.99 7.27 11.13
C TYR A 495 -21.50 8.43 12.01
N ALA A 496 -20.60 8.18 12.96
CA ALA A 496 -20.02 9.22 13.81
C ALA A 496 -19.23 10.26 13.01
N ARG A 497 -18.41 9.82 12.05
CA ARG A 497 -17.66 10.70 11.14
C ARG A 497 -18.55 11.54 10.24
N ASN A 498 -19.67 10.97 9.81
CA ASN A 498 -20.65 11.64 8.95
C ASN A 498 -21.68 12.48 9.73
N GLY A 499 -21.50 12.66 11.05
CA GLY A 499 -22.38 13.49 11.88
C GLY A 499 -23.78 12.89 12.10
N MET A 500 -23.93 11.56 11.95
CA MET A 500 -25.19 10.83 12.10
C MET A 500 -25.35 10.21 13.50
N GLY A 501 -25.21 11.03 14.56
CA GLY A 501 -25.21 10.57 15.95
C GLY A 501 -26.46 9.79 16.37
N THR A 502 -27.64 10.14 15.85
CA THR A 502 -28.87 9.40 16.19
C THR A 502 -28.83 7.96 15.68
N ASP A 503 -28.19 7.72 14.53
CA ASP A 503 -28.03 6.40 13.97
C ASP A 503 -26.92 5.62 14.70
N CYS A 504 -25.86 6.28 15.19
CA CYS A 504 -24.89 5.66 16.10
C CYS A 504 -25.58 5.05 17.34
N VAL A 505 -26.46 5.82 17.99
CA VAL A 505 -27.20 5.35 19.18
C VAL A 505 -28.17 4.22 18.83
N LYS A 506 -28.81 4.26 17.65
CA LYS A 506 -29.65 3.14 17.16
C LYS A 506 -28.82 1.87 16.97
N MET A 507 -27.65 1.96 16.34
CA MET A 507 -26.76 0.82 16.12
C MET A 507 -26.26 0.22 17.45
N LEU A 508 -25.94 1.05 18.44
CA LEU A 508 -25.57 0.56 19.78
C LEU A 508 -26.71 -0.25 20.42
N ARG A 509 -27.97 0.20 20.27
CA ARG A 509 -29.14 -0.54 20.74
C ARG A 509 -29.36 -1.84 19.97
N GLU A 510 -29.05 -1.88 18.67
CA GLU A 510 -29.07 -3.13 17.89
C GLU A 510 -28.00 -4.10 18.39
N MET A 511 -26.80 -3.62 18.71
CA MET A 511 -25.73 -4.41 19.30
C MET A 511 -26.13 -5.03 20.65
N ASP A 512 -26.79 -4.26 21.52
CA ASP A 512 -27.36 -4.77 22.78
C ASP A 512 -28.38 -5.89 22.53
N ARG A 513 -29.27 -5.73 21.54
CA ARG A 513 -30.30 -6.74 21.21
C ARG A 513 -29.70 -8.04 20.70
N MET A 514 -28.53 -7.98 20.06
CA MET A 514 -27.78 -9.14 19.60
C MET A 514 -26.98 -9.82 20.72
N ASN A 515 -27.06 -9.32 21.97
CA ASN A 515 -26.24 -9.77 23.11
C ASN A 515 -24.73 -9.67 22.84
N LEU A 516 -24.31 -8.71 22.02
CA LEU A 516 -22.90 -8.40 21.79
C LEU A 516 -22.48 -7.28 22.74
N ILE A 517 -21.35 -7.46 23.43
CA ILE A 517 -20.83 -6.47 24.38
C ILE A 517 -19.97 -5.47 23.60
N PRO A 518 -20.32 -4.17 23.58
CA PRO A 518 -19.49 -3.12 22.99
C PRO A 518 -18.11 -3.08 23.64
N ASP A 519 -17.08 -2.78 22.85
CA ASP A 519 -15.75 -2.47 23.36
C ASP A 519 -15.54 -0.95 23.54
N GLU A 520 -14.42 -0.57 24.14
CA GLU A 520 -14.09 0.85 24.40
C GLU A 520 -14.08 1.67 23.10
N VAL A 521 -13.62 1.09 21.99
CA VAL A 521 -13.58 1.75 20.67
C VAL A 521 -14.99 2.03 20.15
N THR A 522 -15.90 1.06 20.30
CA THR A 522 -17.30 1.21 19.89
C THR A 522 -17.98 2.33 20.67
N ILE A 523 -17.82 2.36 21.99
CA ILE A 523 -18.43 3.43 22.80
C ILE A 523 -17.81 4.80 22.48
N LEU A 524 -16.49 4.86 22.27
CA LEU A 524 -15.83 6.10 21.84
C LEU A 524 -16.41 6.64 20.53
N SER A 525 -16.64 5.77 19.53
CA SER A 525 -17.28 6.16 18.28
C SER A 525 -18.72 6.64 18.47
N VAL A 526 -19.51 6.00 19.34
CA VAL A 526 -20.87 6.48 19.66
C VAL A 526 -20.84 7.86 20.31
N LEU A 527 -20.00 8.08 21.33
CA LEU A 527 -19.89 9.36 22.02
C LEU A 527 -19.36 10.47 21.10
N SER A 528 -18.41 10.17 20.21
CA SER A 528 -17.97 11.11 19.17
C SER A 528 -19.12 11.49 18.23
N GLY A 529 -19.93 10.51 17.82
CA GLY A 529 -21.15 10.77 17.05
C GLY A 529 -22.16 11.64 17.79
N CYS A 530 -22.37 11.40 19.09
CA CYS A 530 -23.20 12.25 19.95
C CYS A 530 -22.63 13.67 20.04
N SER A 531 -21.31 13.84 20.20
CA SER A 531 -20.64 15.14 20.22
C SER A 531 -20.89 15.93 18.93
N HIS A 532 -20.67 15.30 17.78
CA HIS A 532 -20.87 15.93 16.47
C HIS A 532 -22.33 16.30 16.18
N SER A 533 -23.29 15.54 16.72
CA SER A 533 -24.73 15.79 16.54
C SER A 533 -25.39 16.57 17.69
N GLY A 534 -24.64 16.91 18.76
CA GLY A 534 -25.17 17.62 19.93
C GLY A 534 -26.15 16.81 20.79
N LEU A 535 -26.07 15.47 20.78
CA LEU A 535 -26.95 14.57 21.55
C LEU A 535 -26.48 14.42 23.00
N VAL A 536 -26.65 15.48 23.80
CA VAL A 536 -26.14 15.56 25.17
C VAL A 536 -26.81 14.52 26.08
N GLU A 537 -28.14 14.43 26.08
CA GLU A 537 -28.89 13.54 26.98
C GLU A 537 -28.52 12.07 26.73
N GLU A 538 -28.47 11.65 25.46
CA GLU A 538 -28.08 10.29 25.09
C GLU A 538 -26.62 9.99 25.42
N GLY A 539 -25.71 10.94 25.17
CA GLY A 539 -24.30 10.81 25.51
C GLY A 539 -24.08 10.61 27.01
N GLU A 540 -24.77 11.38 27.85
CA GLU A 540 -24.72 11.24 29.31
C GLU A 540 -25.26 9.88 29.77
N LEU A 541 -26.42 9.46 29.27
CA LEU A 541 -27.01 8.17 29.61
C LEU A 541 -26.08 7.00 29.25
N ILE A 542 -25.41 7.07 28.09
CA ILE A 542 -24.46 6.05 27.68
C ILE A 542 -23.25 6.06 28.62
N PHE A 543 -22.67 7.23 28.91
CA PHE A 543 -21.50 7.39 29.77
C PHE A 543 -21.75 6.87 31.19
N ASP A 544 -22.89 7.21 31.80
CA ASP A 544 -23.27 6.77 33.14
C ASP A 544 -23.53 5.24 33.20
N SER A 545 -23.91 4.63 32.08
CA SER A 545 -24.16 3.19 31.99
C SER A 545 -22.91 2.33 31.71
N LEU A 546 -21.74 2.94 31.45
CA LEU A 546 -20.51 2.25 31.03
C LEU A 546 -20.07 1.11 31.97
N GLU A 547 -19.90 1.42 33.24
CA GLU A 547 -19.37 0.47 34.23
C GLU A 547 -20.44 -0.54 34.65
N SER A 548 -21.68 -0.09 34.81
CA SER A 548 -22.79 -0.93 35.30
C SER A 548 -23.33 -1.91 34.27
N LYS A 549 -23.37 -1.53 32.98
CA LYS A 549 -23.94 -2.33 31.90
C LYS A 549 -22.88 -3.06 31.07
N TYR A 550 -21.73 -2.43 30.82
CA TYR A 550 -20.71 -2.95 29.93
C TYR A 550 -19.42 -3.39 30.65
N GLY A 551 -19.27 -3.06 31.93
CA GLY A 551 -18.05 -3.38 32.69
C GLY A 551 -16.83 -2.61 32.20
N ILE A 552 -17.02 -1.50 31.47
CA ILE A 552 -15.95 -0.67 30.93
C ILE A 552 -15.67 0.46 31.90
N SER A 553 -14.44 0.52 32.42
CA SER A 553 -13.97 1.68 33.18
C SER A 553 -13.68 2.82 32.20
N PRO A 554 -14.24 4.04 32.39
CA PRO A 554 -14.00 5.15 31.48
C PRO A 554 -12.52 5.54 31.43
N GLY A 555 -11.88 5.38 30.27
CA GLY A 555 -10.52 5.83 30.00
C GLY A 555 -10.44 7.31 29.63
N ARG A 556 -9.22 7.85 29.51
CA ARG A 556 -8.94 9.26 29.17
C ARG A 556 -9.70 9.76 27.93
N LYS A 557 -9.68 8.96 26.84
CA LYS A 557 -10.34 9.28 25.57
C LYS A 557 -11.86 9.43 25.68
N LEU A 558 -12.51 8.63 26.54
CA LEU A 558 -13.95 8.72 26.76
C LEU A 558 -14.31 10.00 27.54
N TYR A 559 -13.52 10.36 28.54
CA TYR A 559 -13.66 11.66 29.22
C TYR A 559 -13.46 12.84 28.27
N ALA A 560 -12.44 12.80 27.41
CA ALA A 560 -12.18 13.85 26.42
C ALA A 560 -13.38 14.05 25.46
N CYS A 561 -13.96 12.97 24.94
CA CYS A 561 -15.17 13.06 24.11
C CYS A 561 -16.38 13.61 24.86
N MET A 562 -16.57 13.23 26.12
CA MET A 562 -17.67 13.74 26.94
C MET A 562 -17.51 15.24 27.24
N VAL A 563 -16.28 15.70 27.48
CA VAL A 563 -15.94 17.11 27.66
C VAL A 563 -16.19 17.90 26.38
N ASP A 564 -15.80 17.36 25.22
CA ASP A 564 -16.07 17.99 23.91
C ASP A 564 -17.59 18.11 23.67
N LEU A 565 -18.38 17.07 23.95
CA LEU A 565 -19.84 17.09 23.84
C LEU A 565 -20.47 18.17 24.74
N LEU A 566 -20.12 18.18 26.03
CA LEU A 566 -20.65 19.17 27.00
C LEU A 566 -20.17 20.59 26.69
N GLY A 567 -18.92 20.73 26.28
CA GLY A 567 -18.30 22.00 25.92
C GLY A 567 -18.96 22.63 24.70
N ARG A 568 -19.18 21.85 23.62
CA ARG A 568 -19.92 22.31 22.42
C ARG A 568 -21.34 22.74 22.77
N ALA A 569 -22.01 22.02 23.66
CA ALA A 569 -23.36 22.35 24.14
C ALA A 569 -23.42 23.57 25.09
N GLY A 570 -22.28 24.14 25.49
CA GLY A 570 -22.22 25.30 26.41
C GLY A 570 -22.30 24.94 27.88
N LEU A 571 -22.33 23.65 28.23
CA LEU A 571 -22.37 23.14 29.61
C LEU A 571 -20.97 23.05 30.22
N VAL A 572 -20.17 24.11 30.07
CA VAL A 572 -18.75 24.16 30.44
C VAL A 572 -18.47 23.89 31.93
N GLU A 573 -19.38 24.28 32.83
CA GLU A 573 -19.28 23.97 34.27
C GLU A 573 -19.46 22.48 34.57
N LYS A 574 -20.29 21.78 33.80
CA LYS A 574 -20.48 20.34 33.93
C LYS A 574 -19.26 19.60 33.35
N ALA A 575 -18.73 20.09 32.23
CA ALA A 575 -17.51 19.58 31.60
C ALA A 575 -16.28 19.68 32.51
N GLU A 576 -16.07 20.82 33.18
CA GLU A 576 -14.97 21.00 34.15
C GLU A 576 -15.11 20.04 35.34
N ARG A 577 -16.32 19.89 35.90
CA ARG A 577 -16.56 18.95 37.01
C ARG A 577 -16.27 17.50 36.62
N LEU A 578 -16.63 17.10 35.41
CA LEU A 578 -16.35 15.76 34.89
C LEU A 578 -14.83 15.51 34.78
N LEU A 579 -14.08 16.50 34.29
CA LEU A 579 -12.62 16.45 34.21
C LEU A 579 -11.96 16.31 35.58
N LEU A 580 -12.44 17.05 36.58
CA LEU A 580 -11.93 16.98 37.94
C LEU A 580 -12.26 15.65 38.65
N GLN A 581 -13.29 14.93 38.20
CA GLN A 581 -13.66 13.60 38.72
C GLN A 581 -12.82 12.47 38.13
N ALA A 582 -12.17 12.68 36.97
CA ALA A 582 -11.27 11.70 36.38
C ALA A 582 -10.04 11.49 37.29
N ARG A 583 -9.89 10.29 37.87
CA ARG A 583 -8.74 9.95 38.73
C ARG A 583 -7.51 9.61 37.89
N GLY A 584 -6.43 10.38 38.05
CA GLY A 584 -5.08 10.03 37.59
C GLY A 584 -4.81 10.40 36.12
N ASP A 585 -3.77 11.22 35.92
CA ASP A 585 -3.27 11.81 34.68
C ASP A 585 -4.23 12.79 33.99
N ALA A 586 -3.91 14.08 34.08
CA ALA A 586 -4.67 15.11 33.38
C ALA A 586 -4.46 15.00 31.86
N ASP A 587 -5.57 14.91 31.12
CA ASP A 587 -5.58 14.73 29.67
C ASP A 587 -5.53 16.10 28.96
N CYS A 588 -4.41 16.38 28.28
CA CYS A 588 -4.20 17.62 27.52
C CYS A 588 -5.31 17.84 26.47
N VAL A 589 -5.76 16.79 25.78
CA VAL A 589 -6.78 16.89 24.72
C VAL A 589 -8.12 17.32 25.28
N ALA A 590 -8.47 16.82 26.47
CA ALA A 590 -9.72 17.18 27.14
C ALA A 590 -9.70 18.63 27.65
N TRP A 591 -8.59 19.07 28.25
CA TRP A 591 -8.42 20.47 28.69
C TRP A 591 -8.37 21.44 27.51
N SER A 592 -7.75 21.05 26.39
CA SER A 592 -7.76 21.80 25.14
C SER A 592 -9.18 21.96 24.58
N SER A 593 -9.97 20.89 24.58
CA SER A 593 -11.38 20.91 24.13
C SER A 593 -12.25 21.81 25.03
N LEU A 594 -12.01 21.77 26.35
CA LEU A 594 -12.69 22.65 27.31
C LEU A 594 -12.33 24.12 27.11
N LEU A 595 -11.04 24.44 26.92
CA LEU A 595 -10.57 25.81 26.67
C LEU A 595 -11.15 26.38 25.38
N GLN A 596 -11.18 25.58 24.31
CA GLN A 596 -11.81 25.94 23.04
C GLN A 596 -13.31 26.21 23.20
N SER A 597 -14.00 25.39 24.02
CA SER A 597 -15.41 25.61 24.34
C SER A 597 -15.64 26.86 25.18
N CYS A 598 -14.76 27.14 26.17
CA CYS A 598 -14.81 28.36 26.97
C CYS A 598 -14.57 29.62 26.13
N ARG A 599 -13.72 29.52 25.09
CA ARG A 599 -13.53 30.59 24.10
C ARG A 599 -14.82 30.87 23.32
N ILE A 600 -15.45 29.83 22.76
CA ILE A 600 -16.69 29.95 21.97
C ILE A 600 -17.83 30.55 22.83
N HIS A 601 -17.99 30.06 24.05
CA HIS A 601 -19.08 30.47 24.96
C HIS A 601 -18.71 31.66 25.86
N ARG A 602 -17.53 32.27 25.66
CA ARG A 602 -17.00 33.40 26.44
C ARG A 602 -17.03 33.21 27.96
N ASN A 603 -16.77 31.99 28.45
CA ASN A 603 -16.67 31.73 29.88
C ASN A 603 -15.24 31.98 30.38
N GLU A 604 -15.02 33.18 30.92
CA GLU A 604 -13.69 33.59 31.35
C GLU A 604 -13.18 32.83 32.58
N THR A 605 -14.05 32.49 33.52
CA THR A 605 -13.65 31.93 34.82
C THR A 605 -13.08 30.52 34.69
N ILE A 606 -13.72 29.66 33.90
CA ILE A 606 -13.27 28.29 33.64
C ILE A 606 -12.14 28.32 32.62
N GLY A 607 -12.23 29.19 31.60
CA GLY A 607 -11.20 29.27 30.57
C GLY A 607 -9.83 29.69 31.10
N ARG A 608 -9.75 30.63 32.08
CA ARG A 608 -8.47 30.98 32.74
C ARG A 608 -7.86 29.79 33.48
N ARG A 609 -8.66 29.02 34.24
CA ARG A 609 -8.19 27.80 34.92
C ARG A 609 -7.74 26.72 33.92
N ALA A 610 -8.51 26.50 32.86
CA ALA A 610 -8.18 25.53 31.82
C ALA A 610 -6.87 25.89 31.11
N ALA A 611 -6.63 27.17 30.84
CA ALA A 611 -5.38 27.67 30.27
C ALA A 611 -4.17 27.42 31.18
N GLU A 612 -4.29 27.69 32.49
CA GLU A 612 -3.23 27.42 33.46
C GLU A 612 -2.91 25.92 33.54
N VAL A 613 -3.93 25.06 33.60
CA VAL A 613 -3.74 23.61 33.63
C VAL A 613 -3.06 23.13 32.34
N LEU A 614 -3.51 23.57 31.16
CA LEU A 614 -2.95 23.15 29.87
C LEU A 614 -1.45 23.52 29.74
N MET A 615 -1.08 24.74 30.13
CA MET A 615 0.32 25.19 30.12
C MET A 615 1.22 24.43 31.10
N ASN A 616 0.66 23.94 32.20
CA ASN A 616 1.40 23.11 33.17
C ASN A 616 1.57 21.66 32.69
N LEU A 617 0.63 21.15 31.90
CA LEU A 617 0.67 19.76 31.41
C LEU A 617 1.61 19.58 30.23
N GLU A 618 1.62 20.53 29.29
CA GLU A 618 2.50 20.49 28.12
C GLU A 618 3.33 21.77 28.01
N PRO A 619 4.29 21.99 28.93
CA PRO A 619 5.11 23.20 28.95
C PRO A 619 6.00 23.37 27.70
N GLU A 620 6.24 22.29 26.95
CA GLU A 620 7.07 22.31 25.74
C GLU A 620 6.26 22.32 24.43
N ASN A 621 4.92 22.19 24.50
CA ASN A 621 4.09 22.14 23.29
C ASN A 621 3.70 23.55 22.85
N PHE A 622 4.32 24.04 21.78
CA PHE A 622 4.03 25.36 21.21
C PHE A 622 2.55 25.56 20.84
N ALA A 623 1.86 24.54 20.34
CA ALA A 623 0.45 24.63 19.94
C ALA A 623 -0.48 24.99 21.12
N VAL A 624 -0.14 24.52 22.32
CA VAL A 624 -0.87 24.83 23.56
C VAL A 624 -0.78 26.32 23.89
N TYR A 625 0.40 26.92 23.79
CA TYR A 625 0.58 28.35 24.06
C TYR A 625 -0.17 29.22 23.05
N ILE A 626 -0.20 28.84 21.78
CA ILE A 626 -1.00 29.52 20.76
C ILE A 626 -2.50 29.43 21.07
N GLN A 627 -2.99 28.25 21.47
CA GLN A 627 -4.39 28.08 21.84
C GLN A 627 -4.79 28.94 23.04
N VAL A 628 -3.93 29.00 24.07
CA VAL A 628 -4.14 29.82 25.26
C VAL A 628 -4.10 31.31 24.93
N SER A 629 -3.14 31.74 24.10
CA SER A 629 -3.04 33.11 23.62
C SER A 629 -4.32 33.56 22.88
N LYS A 630 -4.86 32.69 22.01
CA LYS A 630 -6.13 32.92 21.30
C LYS A 630 -7.31 33.05 22.27
N PHE A 631 -7.36 32.25 23.33
CA PHE A 631 -8.39 32.38 24.36
C PHE A 631 -8.32 33.75 25.07
N TYR A 632 -7.13 34.18 25.53
CA TYR A 632 -6.97 35.48 26.21
C TYR A 632 -7.25 36.67 25.31
N PHE A 633 -6.93 36.56 24.01
CA PHE A 633 -7.29 37.56 23.01
C PHE A 633 -8.82 37.70 22.88
N GLU A 634 -9.55 36.59 22.78
CA GLU A 634 -10.99 36.60 22.57
C GLU A 634 -11.80 37.16 23.76
N ILE A 635 -11.29 36.99 24.98
CA ILE A 635 -11.89 37.56 26.19
C ILE A 635 -11.47 39.02 26.44
N GLY A 636 -10.65 39.61 25.55
CA GLY A 636 -10.23 41.01 25.60
C GLY A 636 -9.03 41.30 26.51
N ASP A 637 -8.30 40.27 26.94
CA ASP A 637 -7.12 40.39 27.81
C ASP A 637 -5.84 40.38 26.97
N PHE A 638 -5.67 41.43 26.16
CA PHE A 638 -4.63 41.54 25.14
C PHE A 638 -3.21 41.48 25.72
N GLU A 639 -3.03 41.99 26.94
CA GLU A 639 -1.73 42.03 27.62
C GLU A 639 -1.25 40.62 27.98
N ILE A 640 -2.12 39.78 28.54
CA ILE A 640 -1.81 38.38 28.84
C ILE A 640 -1.61 37.58 27.54
N SER A 641 -2.43 37.81 26.51
CA SER A 641 -2.27 37.17 25.20
C SER A 641 -0.88 37.44 24.61
N ARG A 642 -0.40 38.69 24.66
CA ARG A 642 0.93 39.09 24.19
C ARG A 642 2.05 38.41 24.98
N GLN A 643 1.99 38.44 26.30
CA GLN A 643 2.98 37.81 27.18
C GLN A 643 3.10 36.30 26.91
N ILE A 644 1.97 35.62 26.68
CA ILE A 644 1.96 34.18 26.38
C ILE A 644 2.59 33.86 25.01
N ARG A 645 2.39 34.71 23.99
CA ARG A 645 3.08 34.56 22.68
C ARG A 645 4.59 34.77 22.81
N GLU A 646 5.02 35.74 23.61
CA GLU A 646 6.45 35.99 23.87
C GLU A 646 7.11 34.81 24.60
N ILE A 647 6.41 34.22 25.58
CA ILE A 647 6.86 33.00 26.26
C ILE A 647 6.98 31.84 25.26
N ALA A 648 6.00 31.66 24.36
CA ALA A 648 6.02 30.61 23.35
C ALA A 648 7.24 30.74 22.41
N ALA A 649 7.48 31.94 21.89
CA ALA A 649 8.61 32.23 21.00
C ALA A 649 9.96 32.02 21.69
N SER A 650 10.08 32.42 22.96
CA SER A 650 11.33 32.23 23.73
C SER A 650 11.65 30.74 23.98
N ARG A 651 10.64 29.89 24.13
CA ARG A 651 10.81 28.45 24.37
C ARG A 651 11.13 27.68 23.10
N GLU A 652 10.55 28.08 21.97
CA GLU A 652 10.89 27.53 20.66
C GLU A 652 12.36 27.78 20.31
N LEU A 653 12.84 29.01 20.58
CA LEU A 653 14.25 29.39 20.44
C LEU A 653 15.17 28.53 21.34
N MET A 654 14.77 28.27 22.60
CA MET A 654 15.52 27.41 23.52
C MET A 654 15.55 25.94 23.08
N ARG A 655 14.49 25.43 22.45
CA ARG A 655 14.44 24.05 21.92
C ARG A 655 15.43 23.86 20.76
N GLU A 656 15.57 24.87 19.89
CA GLU A 656 16.56 24.84 18.80
C GLU A 656 18.00 24.89 19.31
N ILE A 657 18.24 25.59 20.42
CA ILE A 657 19.56 25.67 21.08
C ILE A 657 19.91 24.35 21.80
N GLY A 658 18.93 23.72 22.47
CA GLY A 658 19.11 22.50 23.27
C GLY A 658 19.53 21.23 22.52
N TYR A 659 19.45 21.22 21.18
CA TYR A 659 19.91 20.08 20.37
C TYR A 659 21.43 20.08 20.09
N LYS A 660 22.20 21.07 20.59
CA LYS A 660 23.62 21.26 20.20
C LYS A 660 24.69 21.23 21.29
N THR A 661 24.40 21.13 22.59
CA THR A 661 25.46 21.30 23.61
C THR A 661 25.45 20.29 24.75
N THR A 662 26.65 19.84 25.16
CA THR A 662 26.90 18.90 26.25
C THR A 662 26.86 19.54 27.63
N GLN A 663 26.65 18.72 28.66
CA GLN A 663 26.20 19.04 30.02
C GLN A 663 27.06 20.02 30.86
N GLU A 664 28.19 20.52 30.37
CA GLU A 664 29.08 21.45 31.09
C GLU A 664 28.83 22.94 30.79
N GLU A 665 28.04 23.29 29.77
CA GLU A 665 27.73 24.70 29.41
C GLU A 665 26.42 25.23 30.03
N TYR A 666 25.70 24.38 30.78
CA TYR A 666 24.36 24.66 31.30
C TYR A 666 24.33 25.77 32.39
N GLU A 667 25.39 25.95 33.16
CA GLU A 667 25.43 26.97 34.23
C GLU A 667 25.70 28.40 33.71
N ILE A 668 26.39 28.54 32.56
CA ILE A 668 26.75 29.85 31.99
C ILE A 668 25.57 30.44 31.20
N LEU A 669 24.76 29.60 30.52
CA LEU A 669 23.56 30.06 29.82
C LEU A 669 22.39 30.42 30.76
N TYR A 670 22.29 29.76 31.92
CA TYR A 670 21.23 30.04 32.90
C TYR A 670 21.38 31.45 33.53
N LEU A 671 22.61 31.93 33.68
CA LEU A 671 22.92 33.27 34.19
C LEU A 671 22.76 34.38 33.12
N SER A 672 22.99 34.08 31.83
CA SER A 672 22.81 35.05 30.75
C SER A 672 21.34 35.26 30.37
N GLY A 673 20.50 34.21 30.46
CA GLY A 673 19.05 34.32 30.24
C GLY A 673 18.32 35.19 31.28
N LEU A 674 18.76 35.16 32.55
CA LEU A 674 18.17 35.97 33.62
C LEU A 674 18.47 37.49 33.48
N LEU A 675 19.59 37.82 32.81
CA LEU A 675 20.03 39.18 32.53
C LEU A 675 19.24 39.83 31.37
N LEU A 676 18.77 39.02 30.41
CA LEU A 676 17.91 39.48 29.31
C LEU A 676 16.49 39.82 29.78
N VAL A 677 15.92 39.01 30.68
CA VAL A 677 14.56 39.26 31.24
C VAL A 677 14.51 40.55 32.06
N THR A 678 15.61 40.90 32.75
CA THR A 678 15.70 42.16 33.51
C THR A 678 16.01 43.38 32.64
N ALA A 679 16.69 43.20 31.51
CA ALA A 679 16.95 44.29 30.55
C ALA A 679 15.69 44.72 29.78
N TYR A 680 14.80 43.78 29.41
CA TYR A 680 13.56 44.09 28.69
C TYR A 680 12.45 44.67 29.59
N GLY A 681 12.50 44.44 30.90
CA GLY A 681 11.57 45.06 31.86
C GLY A 681 11.75 46.56 32.06
N ALA A 682 12.85 47.16 31.59
CA ALA A 682 13.21 48.56 31.86
C ALA A 682 12.99 49.53 30.69
N ALA A 683 12.74 49.05 29.46
CA ALA A 683 12.56 49.89 28.28
C ALA A 683 11.07 50.14 27.97
N GLY A 684 10.30 50.54 28.98
CA GLY A 684 8.94 51.05 28.79
C GLY A 684 8.98 52.51 28.33
N LYS A 685 8.88 52.74 27.01
CA LYS A 685 8.37 53.93 26.28
C LYS A 685 9.24 54.25 25.06
N MET A 686 8.74 53.92 23.86
CA MET A 686 8.48 54.90 22.78
C MET A 686 8.05 54.18 21.49
N VAL A 687 7.12 54.84 20.80
CA VAL A 687 6.64 54.60 19.42
C VAL A 687 5.50 53.59 19.25
N TYR A 688 4.29 54.12 19.39
CA TYR A 688 3.14 53.74 18.58
C TYR A 688 3.35 54.28 17.15
N THR A 689 3.54 53.38 16.19
CA THR A 689 3.06 53.46 14.79
C THR A 689 3.54 52.19 14.11
N ASP A 690 2.63 51.24 13.90
CA ASP A 690 2.62 50.20 12.86
C ASP A 690 1.73 49.05 13.34
N LEU A 691 0.42 49.29 13.30
CA LEU A 691 -0.64 48.37 13.73
C LEU A 691 -1.31 47.65 12.54
N ASP A 692 -0.72 47.69 11.35
CA ASP A 692 -1.19 46.94 10.16
C ASP A 692 -0.38 45.66 9.87
N ILE A 693 0.64 45.34 10.68
CA ILE A 693 1.53 44.17 10.45
C ILE A 693 0.98 42.89 11.13
N LEU A 694 0.08 43.02 12.11
CA LEU A 694 -0.38 41.88 12.91
C LEU A 694 -1.63 41.17 12.35
N ASP A 695 -2.39 41.79 11.45
CA ASP A 695 -3.51 41.13 10.75
C ASP A 695 -3.03 40.28 9.55
N GLU A 696 -1.80 40.51 9.04
CA GLU A 696 -1.22 39.69 7.96
C GLU A 696 -0.45 38.45 8.46
N LEU A 697 -0.14 38.38 9.77
CA LEU A 697 0.52 37.23 10.40
C LEU A 697 -0.45 36.09 10.75
N GLU A 698 -1.77 36.31 10.77
CA GLU A 698 -2.76 35.23 10.94
C GLU A 698 -2.94 34.36 9.69
N ASN A 699 -2.40 34.76 8.53
CA ASN A 699 -2.43 33.97 7.30
C ASN A 699 -1.17 33.11 7.07
N PHE A 700 -0.16 33.18 7.94
CA PHE A 700 1.11 32.47 7.72
C PHE A 700 1.29 31.19 8.55
N ASP A 701 0.56 31.00 9.65
CA ASP A 701 0.68 29.82 10.52
C ASP A 701 -0.59 28.95 10.58
N VAL A 702 -0.94 28.38 9.43
CA VAL A 702 -1.52 27.03 9.32
C VAL A 702 -0.86 26.32 8.14
N LEU A 703 0.44 26.03 8.27
CA LEU A 703 1.12 24.98 7.51
C LEU A 703 2.07 24.25 8.46
N VAL A 704 1.48 23.45 9.35
CA VAL A 704 2.17 22.29 9.91
C VAL A 704 2.62 21.43 8.73
N ASP A 705 3.93 21.24 8.59
CA ASP A 705 4.63 20.38 7.62
C ASP A 705 3.75 19.67 6.58
N ASP A 706 3.58 20.30 5.41
CA ASP A 706 3.31 19.58 4.16
C ASP A 706 4.65 19.04 3.61
N ASP A 707 5.22 18.05 4.27
CA ASP A 707 6.20 17.14 3.64
C ASP A 707 5.51 15.97 2.90
N ASP A 708 4.18 16.04 2.66
CA ASP A 708 3.40 15.10 1.81
C ASP A 708 3.35 15.49 0.31
N ASP A 709 4.30 16.31 -0.17
CA ASP A 709 4.40 16.72 -1.58
C ASP A 709 5.43 15.87 -2.38
N THR A 710 5.65 14.59 -2.02
CA THR A 710 6.27 13.58 -2.92
C THR A 710 5.26 12.51 -3.37
N LYS A 711 4.05 12.91 -3.74
CA LYS A 711 3.21 12.12 -4.64
C LYS A 711 3.80 12.18 -6.04
N LEU A 712 4.64 11.21 -6.38
CA LEU A 712 4.96 10.91 -7.77
C LEU A 712 3.63 10.52 -8.43
N LEU A 713 3.09 11.44 -9.22
CA LEU A 713 1.79 11.29 -9.85
C LEU A 713 1.82 10.15 -10.84
N ASP A 714 0.90 9.21 -10.66
CA ASP A 714 0.76 8.06 -11.56
C ASP A 714 0.51 8.59 -12.96
N TRP A 715 1.47 8.24 -13.81
CA TRP A 715 1.51 8.61 -15.19
C TRP A 715 0.92 7.45 -16.00
N PRO A 716 -0.08 7.66 -16.87
CA PRO A 716 -0.67 6.54 -17.60
C PRO A 716 0.40 5.87 -18.48
N SER A 717 0.86 4.66 -18.15
CA SER A 717 1.67 3.87 -19.08
C SER A 717 0.72 3.22 -20.09
N PHE A 718 0.85 3.58 -21.37
CA PHE A 718 0.06 2.97 -22.43
C PHE A 718 0.82 1.78 -23.00
N THR A 719 0.50 0.56 -22.56
CA THR A 719 0.83 -0.67 -23.28
C THR A 719 -0.38 -1.06 -24.14
N SER A 720 -0.14 -1.33 -25.42
CA SER A 720 -1.12 -1.17 -26.51
C SER A 720 -2.27 -2.17 -26.59
N ARG A 721 -2.72 -2.79 -25.49
CA ARG A 721 -3.82 -3.76 -25.53
C ARG A 721 -4.77 -3.54 -24.35
N HIS A 722 -5.99 -3.09 -24.67
CA HIS A 722 -7.20 -3.10 -23.82
C HIS A 722 -7.66 -1.81 -23.12
N SER A 723 -7.20 -0.61 -23.49
CA SER A 723 -7.88 0.62 -23.07
C SER A 723 -8.93 1.04 -24.10
N GLY A 724 -10.18 1.28 -23.70
CA GLY A 724 -11.27 1.79 -24.56
C GLY A 724 -11.07 3.24 -25.01
N LYS A 725 -9.84 3.61 -25.39
CA LYS A 725 -9.40 4.92 -25.86
C LYS A 725 -9.25 4.90 -27.39
N ASN A 726 -9.57 6.00 -28.04
CA ASN A 726 -9.48 6.14 -29.49
C ASN A 726 -8.04 6.48 -29.90
N LEU A 727 -7.29 5.50 -30.39
CA LEU A 727 -5.92 5.70 -30.83
C LEU A 727 -5.86 6.43 -32.18
N VAL A 728 -5.11 7.52 -32.25
CA VAL A 728 -4.87 8.33 -33.44
C VAL A 728 -3.36 8.38 -33.68
N ASN A 729 -2.85 7.45 -34.49
CA ASN A 729 -1.43 7.30 -34.79
C ASN A 729 -1.05 8.16 -36.00
N VAL A 730 -0.02 9.01 -35.87
CA VAL A 730 0.46 9.89 -36.96
C VAL A 730 0.82 9.13 -38.25
N ASP A 731 1.31 7.89 -38.15
CA ASP A 731 1.62 7.04 -39.32
C ASP A 731 0.38 6.74 -40.16
N THR A 732 -0.78 6.60 -39.52
CA THR A 732 -2.05 6.34 -40.23
C THR A 732 -2.55 7.54 -41.02
N PHE A 733 -1.98 8.73 -40.78
CA PHE A 733 -2.24 9.97 -41.51
C PHE A 733 -1.15 10.28 -42.55
N GLY A 734 -0.26 9.32 -42.84
CA GLY A 734 0.72 9.42 -43.91
C GLY A 734 2.08 9.98 -43.50
N ALA A 735 2.39 10.01 -42.19
CA ALA A 735 3.74 10.36 -41.74
C ALA A 735 4.77 9.30 -42.20
N ALA A 736 5.88 9.75 -42.76
CA ALA A 736 6.98 8.92 -43.22
C ALA A 736 7.87 8.47 -42.05
N GLY A 737 8.17 9.36 -41.10
CA GLY A 737 8.96 9.02 -39.92
C GLY A 737 10.43 8.69 -40.19
N ASP A 738 10.99 9.22 -41.28
CA ASP A 738 12.38 9.03 -41.73
C ASP A 738 13.35 10.17 -41.29
N GLY A 739 12.82 11.25 -40.72
CA GLY A 739 13.53 12.42 -40.25
C GLY A 739 13.97 13.39 -41.36
N VAL A 740 13.48 13.20 -42.59
CA VAL A 740 13.84 13.97 -43.79
C VAL A 740 12.60 14.47 -44.52
N SER A 741 11.58 13.63 -44.65
CA SER A 741 10.29 13.96 -45.26
C SER A 741 9.47 14.88 -44.35
N ASP A 742 8.82 15.89 -44.92
CA ASP A 742 7.97 16.81 -44.16
C ASP A 742 6.67 16.12 -43.69
N ASP A 743 6.62 15.78 -42.40
CA ASP A 743 5.51 15.08 -41.75
C ASP A 743 4.44 16.03 -41.19
N THR A 744 4.58 17.34 -41.40
CA THR A 744 3.75 18.38 -40.76
C THR A 744 2.25 18.18 -41.02
N GLN A 745 1.87 17.88 -42.27
CA GLN A 745 0.45 17.70 -42.61
C GLN A 745 -0.17 16.45 -41.98
N ALA A 746 0.62 15.38 -41.82
CA ALA A 746 0.17 14.17 -41.12
C ALA A 746 -0.09 14.47 -39.64
N PHE A 747 0.80 15.22 -38.99
CA PHE A 747 0.63 15.67 -37.60
C PHE A 747 -0.59 16.57 -37.42
N VAL A 748 -0.80 17.56 -38.31
CA VAL A 748 -1.97 18.45 -38.27
C VAL A 748 -3.27 17.68 -38.45
N SER A 749 -3.30 16.72 -39.38
CA SER A 749 -4.48 15.89 -39.65
C SER A 749 -4.79 14.94 -38.48
N ALA A 750 -3.76 14.29 -37.94
CA ALA A 750 -3.87 13.44 -36.75
C ALA A 750 -4.33 14.27 -35.54
N TRP A 751 -3.81 15.48 -35.35
CA TRP A 751 -4.22 16.36 -34.26
C TRP A 751 -5.70 16.74 -34.37
N SER A 752 -6.14 17.16 -35.56
CA SER A 752 -7.54 17.51 -35.80
C SER A 752 -8.47 16.35 -35.45
N LYS A 753 -8.09 15.11 -35.80
CA LYS A 753 -8.86 13.92 -35.43
C LYS A 753 -8.81 13.62 -33.93
N ALA A 754 -7.64 13.68 -33.31
CA ALA A 754 -7.48 13.39 -31.88
C ALA A 754 -8.23 14.42 -31.02
N CYS A 755 -8.06 15.70 -31.31
CA CYS A 755 -8.67 16.80 -30.55
C CYS A 755 -10.20 16.81 -30.65
N SER A 756 -10.78 16.36 -31.76
CA SER A 756 -12.23 16.24 -31.95
C SER A 756 -12.85 14.91 -31.46
N THR A 757 -12.03 13.99 -30.91
CA THR A 757 -12.49 12.67 -30.48
C THR A 757 -12.36 12.53 -28.96
N SER A 758 -13.45 12.17 -28.27
CA SER A 758 -13.43 11.93 -26.82
C SER A 758 -12.55 10.72 -26.46
N LYS A 759 -11.83 10.82 -25.32
CA LYS A 759 -10.92 9.77 -24.83
C LYS A 759 -9.90 9.31 -25.87
N SER A 760 -9.32 10.23 -26.62
CA SER A 760 -8.35 9.94 -27.68
C SER A 760 -6.91 9.91 -27.19
N VAL A 761 -6.07 9.18 -27.91
CA VAL A 761 -4.61 9.17 -27.76
C VAL A 761 -3.98 9.62 -29.07
N PHE A 762 -3.38 10.81 -29.09
CA PHE A 762 -2.52 11.27 -30.19
C PHE A 762 -1.16 10.59 -30.03
N LEU A 763 -0.82 9.64 -30.91
CA LEU A 763 0.36 8.79 -30.79
C LEU A 763 1.43 9.16 -31.84
N VAL A 764 2.63 9.49 -31.35
CA VAL A 764 3.89 9.53 -32.11
C VAL A 764 4.69 8.27 -31.74
N PRO A 765 4.75 7.25 -32.61
CA PRO A 765 5.24 5.93 -32.22
C PRO A 765 6.77 5.86 -32.13
N GLU A 766 7.24 4.93 -31.29
CA GLU A 766 8.65 4.65 -31.01
C GLU A 766 9.44 4.21 -32.26
N GLY A 767 10.76 4.46 -32.25
CA GLY A 767 11.70 3.96 -33.26
C GLY A 767 11.67 4.72 -34.60
N ARG A 768 10.96 5.85 -34.67
CA ARG A 768 10.83 6.70 -35.85
C ARG A 768 11.17 8.15 -35.56
N ARG A 769 11.56 8.89 -36.59
CA ARG A 769 11.98 10.30 -36.52
C ARG A 769 11.12 11.16 -37.44
N TYR A 770 10.39 12.14 -36.94
CA TYR A 770 9.43 12.92 -37.72
C TYR A 770 9.88 14.36 -37.90
N LEU A 771 10.12 14.80 -39.14
CA LEU A 771 10.45 16.19 -39.41
C LEU A 771 9.16 17.01 -39.46
N VAL A 772 8.96 17.86 -38.45
CA VAL A 772 7.74 18.67 -38.30
C VAL A 772 8.12 20.14 -38.32
N ASN A 773 7.53 20.91 -39.22
CA ASN A 773 7.74 22.36 -39.32
C ASN A 773 6.95 23.12 -38.24
N ALA A 774 7.19 24.42 -38.09
CA ALA A 774 6.51 25.26 -37.10
C ALA A 774 4.98 25.13 -37.17
N THR A 775 4.37 24.65 -36.09
CA THR A 775 2.97 24.23 -36.04
C THR A 775 2.29 24.62 -34.73
N LYS A 776 1.07 25.14 -34.85
CA LYS A 776 0.17 25.43 -33.73
C LYS A 776 -0.95 24.41 -33.66
N PHE A 777 -1.01 23.66 -32.57
CA PHE A 777 -2.04 22.69 -32.23
C PHE A 777 -3.07 23.34 -31.30
N ASN A 778 -4.18 23.80 -31.89
CA ASN A 778 -5.19 24.55 -31.16
C ASN A 778 -6.32 23.64 -30.63
N GLY A 779 -6.70 23.85 -29.36
CA GLY A 779 -7.94 23.38 -28.76
C GLY A 779 -9.10 24.41 -28.90
N PRO A 780 -10.22 24.23 -28.17
CA PRO A 780 -10.44 23.22 -27.13
C PRO A 780 -10.62 21.81 -27.72
N CYS A 781 -10.09 20.82 -27.02
CA CYS A 781 -10.27 19.41 -27.37
C CYS A 781 -11.35 18.76 -26.50
N GLU A 782 -11.91 17.65 -26.99
CA GLU A 782 -12.82 16.80 -26.23
C GLU A 782 -12.16 16.20 -24.98
N GLN A 783 -12.97 15.83 -23.98
CA GLN A 783 -12.46 15.42 -22.67
C GLN A 783 -11.55 14.18 -22.73
N LYS A 784 -10.48 14.18 -21.92
CA LYS A 784 -9.51 13.09 -21.71
C LYS A 784 -8.60 12.79 -22.90
N LEU A 785 -8.08 13.83 -23.57
CA LEU A 785 -7.04 13.70 -24.59
C LEU A 785 -5.68 13.38 -23.94
N ILE A 786 -4.99 12.38 -24.48
CA ILE A 786 -3.62 12.01 -24.13
C ILE A 786 -2.75 12.22 -25.37
N ILE A 787 -1.59 12.86 -25.18
CA ILE A 787 -0.58 13.06 -26.21
C ILE A 787 0.58 12.13 -25.86
N GLN A 788 0.68 10.99 -26.55
CA GLN A 788 1.74 10.00 -26.37
C GLN A 788 2.86 10.25 -27.39
N ILE A 789 4.04 10.64 -26.93
CA ILE A 789 5.25 10.85 -27.74
C ILE A 789 6.30 9.83 -27.32
N ASP A 790 6.40 8.74 -28.09
CA ASP A 790 7.43 7.69 -27.91
C ASP A 790 8.54 7.76 -28.97
N GLY A 791 8.26 8.36 -30.13
CA GLY A 791 9.24 8.61 -31.20
C GLY A 791 10.02 9.91 -31.03
N THR A 792 10.84 10.24 -32.04
CA THR A 792 11.58 11.51 -32.11
C THR A 792 10.87 12.49 -33.02
N ILE A 793 10.56 13.70 -32.55
CA ILE A 793 10.11 14.82 -33.38
C ILE A 793 11.31 15.75 -33.58
N VAL A 794 11.63 16.12 -34.82
CA VAL A 794 12.77 16.97 -35.16
C VAL A 794 12.33 18.24 -35.89
N ALA A 795 12.93 19.38 -35.54
CA ALA A 795 12.71 20.64 -36.22
C ALA A 795 13.54 20.78 -37.52
N PRO A 796 13.11 21.61 -38.47
CA PRO A 796 13.98 22.12 -39.52
C PRO A 796 15.20 22.84 -38.95
N ASP A 797 16.39 22.49 -39.44
CA ASP A 797 17.66 23.00 -38.92
C ASP A 797 18.10 24.32 -39.60
N GLU A 798 17.63 24.61 -40.81
CA GLU A 798 18.00 25.81 -41.59
C GLU A 798 17.22 27.07 -41.18
N PRO A 799 17.86 28.10 -40.58
CA PRO A 799 17.15 29.32 -40.15
C PRO A 799 16.51 30.12 -41.30
N SER A 800 17.04 30.03 -42.51
CA SER A 800 16.49 30.70 -43.69
C SER A 800 15.16 30.09 -44.16
N ASN A 801 14.91 28.83 -43.80
CA ASN A 801 13.72 28.08 -44.23
C ASN A 801 12.59 28.16 -43.19
N TRP A 802 12.82 28.85 -42.07
CA TRP A 802 11.84 28.99 -41.01
C TRP A 802 10.70 29.93 -41.41
N ASP A 803 9.47 29.54 -41.09
CA ASP A 803 8.31 30.38 -41.42
C ASP A 803 8.36 31.71 -40.65
N SER A 804 8.42 32.80 -41.41
CA SER A 804 8.37 34.17 -40.90
C SER A 804 7.12 34.50 -40.06
N LYS A 805 6.06 33.69 -40.12
CA LYS A 805 4.87 33.82 -39.26
C LYS A 805 5.05 33.22 -37.88
N PHE A 806 5.97 32.27 -37.72
CA PHE A 806 6.22 31.52 -36.48
C PHE A 806 7.65 31.76 -35.97
N GLN A 807 8.11 33.01 -36.01
CA GLN A 807 9.51 33.38 -35.69
C GLN A 807 10.01 32.93 -34.30
N ARG A 808 9.10 32.69 -33.35
CA ARG A 808 9.44 32.28 -31.97
C ARG A 808 8.82 30.96 -31.55
N ILE A 809 8.16 30.25 -32.46
CA ILE A 809 7.32 29.10 -32.13
C ILE A 809 7.68 27.93 -33.03
N TRP A 810 7.97 26.77 -32.44
CA TRP A 810 8.01 25.50 -33.15
C TRP A 810 6.77 24.66 -32.87
N LEU A 811 6.67 23.98 -31.72
CA LEU A 811 5.49 23.20 -31.34
C LEU A 811 4.71 23.93 -30.24
N GLU A 812 3.63 24.61 -30.62
CA GLU A 812 2.74 25.28 -29.66
C GLU A 812 1.42 24.53 -29.53
N PHE A 813 1.05 24.17 -28.30
CA PHE A 813 -0.26 23.63 -27.97
C PHE A 813 -1.04 24.66 -27.18
N SER A 814 -2.20 25.05 -27.69
CA SER A 814 -2.99 26.14 -27.11
C SER A 814 -4.41 25.72 -26.72
N LYS A 815 -4.97 26.38 -25.70
CA LYS A 815 -6.38 26.21 -25.26
C LYS A 815 -6.72 24.76 -24.85
N LEU A 816 -5.78 24.07 -24.21
CA LEU A 816 -5.98 22.71 -23.71
C LEU A 816 -6.65 22.73 -22.33
N LYS A 817 -7.45 21.70 -22.03
CA LYS A 817 -8.07 21.50 -20.71
C LYS A 817 -7.97 20.04 -20.28
N GLY A 818 -7.26 19.76 -19.18
CA GLY A 818 -7.16 18.40 -18.62
C GLY A 818 -6.39 17.42 -19.50
N VAL A 819 -5.35 17.88 -20.21
CA VAL A 819 -4.58 17.08 -21.19
C VAL A 819 -3.29 16.54 -20.56
N VAL A 820 -2.87 15.34 -20.99
CA VAL A 820 -1.68 14.64 -20.48
C VAL A 820 -0.68 14.39 -21.62
N PHE A 821 0.56 14.88 -21.50
CA PHE A 821 1.68 14.72 -22.45
C PHE A 821 2.70 13.70 -21.96
N GLN A 822 2.67 12.50 -22.52
CA GLN A 822 3.35 11.30 -22.02
C GLN A 822 4.29 10.65 -23.01
N GLY A 823 5.27 9.92 -22.53
CA GLY A 823 6.07 8.99 -23.32
C GLY A 823 7.55 9.13 -23.02
N LYS A 824 8.40 8.35 -23.68
CA LYS A 824 9.86 8.42 -23.55
C LYS A 824 10.54 9.05 -24.77
N GLY A 825 9.74 9.65 -25.65
CA GLY A 825 10.19 10.22 -26.91
C GLY A 825 10.99 11.51 -26.75
N VAL A 826 11.57 11.95 -27.86
CA VAL A 826 12.51 13.07 -27.94
C VAL A 826 11.94 14.19 -28.80
N ILE A 827 11.97 15.43 -28.31
CA ILE A 827 11.68 16.64 -29.08
C ILE A 827 13.03 17.34 -29.33
N ASP A 828 13.52 17.27 -30.56
CA ASP A 828 14.84 17.77 -30.96
C ASP A 828 14.73 19.05 -31.81
N GLY A 829 15.11 20.19 -31.24
CA GLY A 829 15.05 21.49 -31.90
C GLY A 829 16.12 21.72 -32.97
N SER A 830 17.10 20.84 -33.16
CA SER A 830 18.14 20.99 -34.21
C SER A 830 18.81 22.39 -34.23
N GLY A 831 19.13 22.92 -33.05
CA GLY A 831 19.56 24.30 -32.87
C GLY A 831 20.97 24.67 -33.36
N SER A 832 21.82 23.73 -33.77
CA SER A 832 23.24 23.98 -34.08
C SER A 832 23.50 25.13 -35.07
N LYS A 833 22.76 25.17 -36.18
CA LYS A 833 22.84 26.24 -37.19
C LYS A 833 22.27 27.56 -36.68
N TRP A 834 21.19 27.51 -35.89
CA TRP A 834 20.61 28.68 -35.22
C TRP A 834 21.60 29.33 -34.25
N TRP A 835 22.31 28.50 -33.49
CA TRP A 835 23.34 28.96 -32.56
C TRP A 835 24.50 29.61 -33.30
N ALA A 836 24.97 29.02 -34.40
CA ALA A 836 26.04 29.59 -35.23
C ALA A 836 25.67 30.95 -35.84
N ALA A 837 24.39 31.14 -36.18
CA ALA A 837 23.86 32.41 -36.68
C ALA A 837 23.51 33.42 -35.58
N SER A 838 23.56 33.03 -34.30
CA SER A 838 23.11 33.86 -33.18
C SER A 838 24.06 35.02 -32.88
N CYS A 839 23.51 36.20 -32.62
CA CYS A 839 24.28 37.35 -32.13
C CYS A 839 24.85 37.13 -30.72
N LYS A 840 24.32 36.15 -29.97
CA LYS A 840 24.83 35.74 -28.66
C LYS A 840 26.19 35.03 -28.76
N LYS A 841 26.43 34.29 -29.86
CA LYS A 841 27.74 33.66 -30.16
C LYS A 841 28.70 34.61 -30.87
N ASN A 842 28.21 35.42 -31.81
CA ASN A 842 29.02 36.41 -32.52
C ASN A 842 28.30 37.76 -32.59
N LYS A 843 28.79 38.76 -31.84
CA LYS A 843 28.19 40.10 -31.76
C LYS A 843 28.10 40.85 -33.11
N SER A 844 28.84 40.40 -34.12
CA SER A 844 28.76 40.95 -35.49
C SER A 844 27.52 40.48 -36.26
N ASN A 845 26.85 39.41 -35.81
CA ASN A 845 25.63 38.92 -36.43
C ASN A 845 24.41 39.76 -36.01
N PRO A 846 23.40 39.92 -36.89
CA PRO A 846 22.15 40.58 -36.51
C PRO A 846 21.41 39.75 -35.44
N CYS A 847 20.95 40.39 -34.37
CA CYS A 847 20.15 39.72 -33.34
C CYS A 847 18.75 39.39 -33.88
N LYS A 848 18.54 38.13 -34.27
CA LYS A 848 17.25 37.56 -34.67
C LYS A 848 16.72 36.66 -33.56
N SER A 849 15.40 36.61 -33.39
CA SER A 849 14.76 35.64 -32.51
C SER A 849 14.79 34.24 -33.13
N ALA A 850 14.75 33.23 -32.28
CA ALA A 850 14.72 31.83 -32.66
C ALA A 850 13.51 31.12 -31.99
N PRO A 851 13.05 29.99 -32.55
CA PRO A 851 11.88 29.30 -32.04
C PRO A 851 12.15 28.56 -30.71
N THR A 852 11.11 28.49 -29.88
CA THR A 852 11.04 27.61 -28.71
C THR A 852 10.58 26.23 -29.14
N ALA A 853 11.16 25.17 -28.56
CA ALA A 853 10.84 23.82 -28.96
C ALA A 853 9.42 23.39 -28.59
N LEU A 854 9.03 23.51 -27.32
CA LEU A 854 7.69 23.20 -26.85
C LEU A 854 7.07 24.39 -26.12
N THR A 855 5.83 24.74 -26.46
CA THR A 855 5.06 25.79 -25.79
C THR A 855 3.68 25.28 -25.40
N ILE A 856 3.32 25.39 -24.11
CA ILE A 856 1.95 25.24 -23.61
C ILE A 856 1.37 26.62 -23.37
N GLU A 857 0.30 26.95 -24.08
CA GLU A 857 -0.24 28.29 -24.19
C GLU A 857 -1.72 28.33 -23.77
N SER A 858 -2.12 29.29 -22.93
CA SER A 858 -3.53 29.55 -22.59
C SER A 858 -4.31 28.28 -22.18
N SER A 859 -3.70 27.40 -21.38
CA SER A 859 -4.20 26.04 -21.09
C SER A 859 -4.42 25.81 -19.60
N SER A 860 -5.24 24.82 -19.24
CA SER A 860 -5.54 24.50 -17.83
C SER A 860 -5.50 23.00 -17.52
N GLY A 861 -4.97 22.63 -16.36
CA GLY A 861 -4.94 21.23 -15.92
C GLY A 861 -4.07 20.33 -16.81
N VAL A 862 -2.97 20.87 -17.34
CA VAL A 862 -2.06 20.14 -18.23
C VAL A 862 -1.02 19.40 -17.40
N LYS A 863 -0.77 18.13 -17.72
CA LYS A 863 0.31 17.34 -17.13
C LYS A 863 1.31 16.95 -18.20
N VAL A 864 2.61 17.01 -17.92
CA VAL A 864 3.70 16.63 -18.84
C VAL A 864 4.71 15.75 -18.10
N SER A 865 5.07 14.59 -18.66
CA SER A 865 6.07 13.71 -18.04
C SER A 865 6.74 12.73 -18.99
N GLY A 866 8.00 12.39 -18.67
CA GLY A 866 8.79 11.35 -19.31
C GLY A 866 9.52 11.76 -20.60
N LEU A 867 9.23 12.96 -21.12
CA LEU A 867 9.77 13.44 -22.38
C LEU A 867 11.22 13.90 -22.26
N THR A 868 11.95 13.87 -23.37
CA THR A 868 13.26 14.53 -23.50
C THR A 868 13.13 15.69 -24.48
N ILE A 869 13.53 16.90 -24.11
CA ILE A 869 13.56 18.07 -25.00
C ILE A 869 15.02 18.50 -25.16
N GLN A 870 15.55 18.46 -26.38
CA GLN A 870 16.97 18.68 -26.61
C GLN A 870 17.25 19.63 -27.77
N ASN A 871 18.44 20.23 -27.75
CA ASN A 871 18.99 21.04 -28.84
C ASN A 871 18.05 22.14 -29.34
N SER A 872 17.30 22.80 -28.45
CA SER A 872 16.36 23.83 -28.87
C SER A 872 17.05 25.04 -29.49
N GLN A 873 16.38 25.67 -30.45
CA GLN A 873 16.94 26.83 -31.14
C GLN A 873 17.07 28.05 -30.20
N GLN A 874 16.15 28.21 -29.23
CA GLN A 874 16.21 29.29 -28.22
C GLN A 874 15.84 28.89 -26.79
N MET A 875 14.67 28.28 -26.58
CA MET A 875 14.18 27.85 -25.26
C MET A 875 13.63 26.43 -25.40
N ASN A 876 13.83 25.60 -24.38
CA ASN A 876 13.37 24.22 -24.42
C ASN A 876 11.86 24.12 -24.19
N PHE A 877 11.36 24.77 -23.12
CA PHE A 877 9.94 24.66 -22.77
C PHE A 877 9.36 25.98 -22.24
N ILE A 878 8.30 26.50 -22.86
CA ILE A 878 7.52 27.64 -22.36
C ILE A 878 6.16 27.18 -21.79
N ILE A 879 5.81 27.69 -20.60
CA ILE A 879 4.45 27.65 -20.03
C ILE A 879 3.92 29.08 -19.98
N ALA A 880 2.94 29.39 -20.83
CA ALA A 880 2.44 30.74 -21.03
C ALA A 880 0.93 30.83 -20.79
N ARG A 881 0.49 31.85 -20.02
CA ARG A 881 -0.92 32.16 -19.75
C ARG A 881 -1.76 30.97 -19.28
N SER A 882 -1.17 30.05 -18.52
CA SER A 882 -1.76 28.75 -18.20
C SER A 882 -1.99 28.57 -16.70
N ASP A 883 -2.95 27.73 -16.32
CA ASP A 883 -3.26 27.44 -14.92
C ASP A 883 -3.16 25.93 -14.62
N SER A 884 -2.71 25.57 -13.42
CA SER A 884 -2.69 24.16 -12.97
C SER A 884 -1.89 23.27 -13.92
N VAL A 885 -0.65 23.69 -14.25
CA VAL A 885 0.26 22.93 -15.12
C VAL A 885 1.26 22.17 -14.26
N ARG A 886 1.43 20.88 -14.52
CA ARG A 886 2.43 20.06 -13.82
C ARG A 886 3.38 19.39 -14.79
N VAL A 887 4.67 19.55 -14.53
CA VAL A 887 5.75 18.92 -15.29
C VAL A 887 6.57 18.07 -14.33
N SER A 888 6.78 16.80 -14.66
CA SER A 888 7.57 15.87 -13.85
C SER A 888 8.45 14.98 -14.73
N LYS A 889 9.68 14.65 -14.33
CA LYS A 889 10.53 13.68 -15.06
C LYS A 889 10.71 14.02 -16.55
N VAL A 890 10.93 15.29 -16.87
CA VAL A 890 11.27 15.69 -18.24
C VAL A 890 12.73 16.10 -18.23
N MET A 891 13.48 15.52 -19.16
CA MET A 891 14.92 15.77 -19.30
C MET A 891 15.15 16.84 -20.35
N VAL A 892 16.07 17.75 -20.08
CA VAL A 892 16.46 18.78 -21.03
C VAL A 892 17.96 18.80 -21.23
N SER A 893 18.38 18.94 -22.49
CA SER A 893 19.79 18.83 -22.82
C SER A 893 20.15 19.63 -24.07
N SER A 894 21.16 20.48 -23.97
CA SER A 894 21.88 21.02 -25.12
C SER A 894 23.39 21.08 -24.82
N PRO A 895 24.23 21.34 -25.84
CA PRO A 895 25.66 21.56 -25.62
C PRO A 895 25.92 22.76 -24.70
N GLY A 896 26.88 22.66 -23.78
CA GLY A 896 27.16 23.73 -22.81
C GLY A 896 27.68 25.04 -23.41
N ASP A 897 28.08 25.06 -24.69
CA ASP A 897 28.42 26.29 -25.43
C ASP A 897 27.22 26.88 -26.18
N SER A 898 26.03 26.29 -26.04
CA SER A 898 24.83 26.72 -26.73
C SER A 898 24.28 28.05 -26.16
N PRO A 899 23.76 28.96 -27.01
CA PRO A 899 23.25 30.27 -26.60
C PRO A 899 21.78 30.24 -26.14
N ASN A 900 21.10 29.12 -26.30
CA ASN A 900 19.85 28.85 -25.58
C ASN A 900 20.18 28.69 -24.11
N THR A 901 19.37 29.31 -23.27
CA THR A 901 19.43 29.04 -21.83
C THR A 901 18.73 27.71 -21.68
N ASP A 902 19.49 26.64 -21.49
CA ASP A 902 18.91 25.33 -21.25
C ASP A 902 17.92 25.48 -20.09
N GLY A 903 16.60 25.44 -20.35
CA GLY A 903 15.63 25.70 -19.30
C GLY A 903 14.15 25.78 -19.66
N ILE A 904 13.33 26.00 -18.62
CA ILE A 904 11.89 26.30 -18.69
C ILE A 904 11.66 27.81 -18.51
N HIS A 905 10.74 28.38 -19.28
CA HIS A 905 10.30 29.76 -19.14
C HIS A 905 8.80 29.84 -18.81
N ILE A 906 8.45 30.46 -17.68
CA ILE A 906 7.08 30.60 -17.20
C ILE A 906 6.64 32.05 -17.27
N THR A 907 5.50 32.31 -17.92
CA THR A 907 4.95 33.66 -18.09
C THR A 907 3.42 33.66 -17.94
N GLY A 908 2.87 34.62 -17.21
CA GLY A 908 1.42 34.78 -17.08
C GLY A 908 0.67 33.58 -16.48
N SER A 909 1.35 32.70 -15.73
CA SER A 909 0.81 31.38 -15.37
C SER A 909 0.67 31.16 -13.87
N THR A 910 -0.36 30.44 -13.45
CA THR A 910 -0.70 30.19 -12.04
C THR A 910 -0.72 28.70 -11.69
N ASN A 911 -0.42 28.35 -10.44
CA ASN A 911 -0.49 26.97 -9.94
C ASN A 911 0.39 26.00 -10.77
N VAL A 912 1.64 26.39 -11.04
CA VAL A 912 2.58 25.58 -11.83
C VAL A 912 3.47 24.77 -10.90
N ILE A 913 3.62 23.46 -11.17
CA ILE A 913 4.49 22.58 -10.39
C ILE A 913 5.51 21.92 -11.32
N LEU A 914 6.79 22.13 -11.04
CA LEU A 914 7.91 21.50 -11.75
C LEU A 914 8.63 20.54 -10.79
N GLN A 915 8.85 19.29 -11.19
CA GLN A 915 9.47 18.28 -10.34
C GLN A 915 10.44 17.37 -11.14
N ASP A 916 11.54 16.94 -10.51
CA ASP A 916 12.49 15.96 -11.07
C ASP A 916 12.94 16.37 -12.49
N TRP A 917 13.58 17.53 -12.56
CA TRP A 917 13.95 18.21 -13.81
C TRP A 917 15.43 18.59 -13.79
N ASP A 918 16.04 18.63 -14.97
CA ASP A 918 17.49 18.77 -15.17
C ASP A 918 17.82 20.05 -15.95
N ASP A 919 17.40 21.24 -15.45
CA ASP A 919 17.76 22.51 -16.08
C ASP A 919 17.32 23.80 -15.37
N CYS A 920 17.80 24.93 -15.89
CA CYS A 920 17.53 26.28 -15.39
C CYS A 920 16.07 26.73 -15.59
N VAL A 921 15.59 27.69 -14.78
CA VAL A 921 14.21 28.20 -14.90
C VAL A 921 14.17 29.72 -14.86
N SER A 922 13.31 30.29 -15.69
CA SER A 922 13.00 31.72 -15.71
C SER A 922 11.51 31.98 -15.49
N ILE A 923 11.19 32.89 -14.57
CA ILE A 923 9.81 33.28 -14.24
C ILE A 923 9.64 34.77 -14.48
N VAL A 924 8.63 35.14 -15.25
CA VAL A 924 8.33 36.55 -15.57
C VAL A 924 6.90 36.93 -15.17
N ASN A 925 6.52 38.18 -15.47
CA ASN A 925 5.26 38.83 -15.12
C ASN A 925 4.01 37.94 -15.13
N ALA A 926 3.10 38.21 -14.18
CA ALA A 926 1.76 37.67 -14.04
C ALA A 926 1.77 36.17 -13.68
N SER A 927 2.80 35.76 -12.94
CA SER A 927 3.01 34.38 -12.54
C SER A 927 2.88 34.23 -11.04
N SER A 928 2.14 33.22 -10.55
CA SER A 928 2.02 33.00 -9.10
C SER A 928 1.72 31.58 -8.68
N ASN A 929 2.02 31.27 -7.42
CA ASN A 929 1.90 29.93 -6.86
C ASN A 929 2.66 28.89 -7.70
N ILE A 930 3.97 29.08 -7.83
CA ILE A 930 4.84 28.19 -8.59
C ILE A 930 5.71 27.42 -7.61
N LYS A 931 5.61 26.09 -7.63
CA LYS A 931 6.43 25.19 -6.82
C LYS A 931 7.43 24.45 -7.71
N MET A 932 8.68 24.42 -7.31
CA MET A 932 9.72 23.68 -8.00
C MET A 932 10.49 22.81 -7.01
N LYS A 933 10.62 21.52 -7.33
CA LYS A 933 11.17 20.52 -6.41
C LYS A 933 12.14 19.58 -7.13
N ASN A 934 13.26 19.24 -6.48
CA ASN A 934 14.26 18.30 -6.99
C ASN A 934 14.74 18.71 -8.40
N ILE A 935 15.37 19.88 -8.48
CA ILE A 935 15.93 20.40 -9.72
C ILE A 935 17.44 20.16 -9.70
N TYR A 936 17.98 19.65 -10.78
CA TYR A 936 19.41 19.71 -11.05
C TYR A 936 19.66 20.77 -12.14
N CYS A 937 20.55 21.71 -11.90
CA CYS A 937 20.91 22.78 -12.82
C CYS A 937 22.37 22.60 -13.25
N GLY A 938 22.60 22.20 -14.50
CA GLY A 938 23.93 22.15 -15.10
C GLY A 938 24.47 23.53 -15.54
N PRO A 939 25.56 23.55 -16.34
CA PRO A 939 26.16 24.79 -16.83
C PRO A 939 25.16 25.63 -17.63
N GLY A 940 24.69 26.75 -17.06
CA GLY A 940 23.61 27.54 -17.64
C GLY A 940 23.38 28.87 -16.93
N HIS A 941 22.22 29.49 -17.14
CA HIS A 941 21.91 30.81 -16.55
C HIS A 941 21.53 30.72 -15.07
N GLY A 942 21.00 29.59 -14.60
CA GLY A 942 20.51 29.35 -13.24
C GLY A 942 19.06 29.72 -13.03
N ILE A 943 18.68 29.98 -11.77
CA ILE A 943 17.30 30.34 -11.42
C ILE A 943 17.13 31.85 -11.54
N SER A 944 16.19 32.31 -12.37
CA SER A 944 15.97 33.74 -12.62
C SER A 944 14.51 34.19 -12.48
N ILE A 945 14.29 35.36 -11.87
CA ILE A 945 12.99 36.04 -11.77
C ILE A 945 13.12 37.51 -12.20
N GLY A 946 12.26 37.99 -13.11
CA GLY A 946 12.26 39.37 -13.68
C GLY A 946 12.77 39.41 -15.14
N SER A 947 12.68 40.44 -15.99
CA SER A 947 11.86 41.67 -16.11
C SER A 947 11.02 41.57 -17.41
N LEU A 948 10.33 42.64 -17.83
CA LEU A 948 9.50 42.69 -19.05
C LEU A 948 10.32 42.31 -20.29
N GLY A 949 10.01 41.16 -20.89
CA GLY A 949 10.54 40.78 -22.20
C GLY A 949 10.30 41.88 -23.24
N LYS A 950 11.25 42.02 -24.17
CA LYS A 950 11.40 43.05 -25.22
C LYS A 950 10.14 43.42 -26.04
N ASP A 951 9.06 42.67 -25.93
CA ASP A 951 7.90 42.83 -26.78
C ASP A 951 6.83 43.61 -26.04
N ASN A 952 6.83 44.91 -26.28
CA ASN A 952 5.80 45.92 -25.98
C ASN A 952 4.45 45.59 -26.67
N THR A 953 4.05 44.32 -26.66
CA THR A 953 2.86 43.74 -27.27
C THR A 953 1.68 43.96 -26.34
N THR A 954 1.17 45.19 -26.43
CA THR A 954 -0.24 45.57 -26.39
C THR A 954 -1.21 44.49 -25.88
N GLY A 955 -1.44 44.49 -24.57
CA GLY A 955 -2.54 43.77 -23.93
C GLY A 955 -2.86 44.24 -22.51
N ILE A 956 -1.85 44.54 -21.69
CA ILE A 956 -2.03 45.10 -20.34
C ILE A 956 -0.88 46.07 -20.08
N GLY A 957 -1.16 47.37 -20.11
CA GLY A 957 -0.19 48.40 -19.73
C GLY A 957 -0.09 48.50 -18.20
N GLY A 958 1.13 48.57 -17.68
CA GLY A 958 1.46 48.96 -16.30
C GLY A 958 1.17 47.89 -15.23
N SER A 959 2.11 47.72 -14.28
CA SER A 959 1.99 46.92 -13.06
C SER A 959 1.63 45.43 -13.23
N GLY A 960 2.59 44.55 -12.95
CA GLY A 960 2.39 43.10 -12.87
C GLY A 960 3.01 42.54 -11.59
N TYR A 961 2.80 41.25 -11.31
CA TYR A 961 3.33 40.60 -10.11
C TYR A 961 3.97 39.24 -10.40
N VAL A 962 4.93 38.86 -9.57
CA VAL A 962 5.41 37.49 -9.37
C VAL A 962 5.33 37.19 -7.88
N GLN A 963 4.49 36.24 -7.47
CA GLN A 963 4.32 35.95 -6.05
C GLN A 963 4.11 34.47 -5.71
N GLY A 964 4.56 34.07 -4.52
CA GLY A 964 4.37 32.70 -4.03
C GLY A 964 5.17 31.69 -4.84
N ILE A 965 6.48 31.93 -4.98
CA ILE A 965 7.39 31.06 -5.71
C ILE A 965 8.22 30.28 -4.70
N ARG A 966 8.29 28.95 -4.83
CA ARG A 966 9.04 28.08 -3.92
C ARG A 966 9.97 27.16 -4.70
N PHE A 967 11.27 27.27 -4.44
CA PHE A 967 12.31 26.35 -4.91
C PHE A 967 12.71 25.45 -3.74
N THR A 968 12.74 24.14 -3.93
CA THR A 968 13.09 23.18 -2.88
C THR A 968 13.97 22.07 -3.42
N ASN A 969 15.08 21.76 -2.75
CA ASN A 969 16.05 20.74 -3.16
C ASN A 969 16.58 21.02 -4.58
N VAL A 970 17.43 22.04 -4.71
CA VAL A 970 18.08 22.36 -5.99
C VAL A 970 19.58 22.08 -5.90
N GLU A 971 20.07 21.27 -6.81
CA GLU A 971 21.50 21.01 -7.00
C GLU A 971 22.03 21.83 -8.18
N MET A 972 23.17 22.48 -8.01
CA MET A 972 23.77 23.35 -9.03
C MET A 972 25.18 22.91 -9.38
N GLN A 973 25.50 22.84 -10.67
CA GLN A 973 26.83 22.51 -11.14
C GLN A 973 27.30 23.55 -12.17
N ASP A 974 28.28 24.36 -11.77
CA ASP A 974 29.01 25.28 -12.65
C ASP A 974 28.07 26.31 -13.34
N VAL A 975 27.07 26.79 -12.58
CA VAL A 975 25.99 27.68 -13.03
C VAL A 975 26.45 29.14 -13.05
N ALA A 976 26.03 29.93 -14.06
CA ALA A 976 26.45 31.32 -14.20
C ALA A 976 25.73 32.29 -13.26
N ASN A 977 24.42 32.16 -13.02
CA ASN A 977 23.69 32.97 -12.03
C ASN A 977 22.78 32.07 -11.19
N PRO A 978 23.33 31.37 -10.19
CA PRO A 978 22.61 30.41 -9.35
C PRO A 978 21.23 30.90 -8.89
N ILE A 979 21.19 32.05 -8.21
CA ILE A 979 19.97 32.70 -7.71
C ILE A 979 19.96 34.15 -8.19
N LEU A 980 19.02 34.48 -9.08
CA LEU A 980 18.91 35.81 -9.69
C LEU A 980 17.48 36.35 -9.61
N ILE A 981 17.34 37.55 -9.05
CA ILE A 981 16.19 38.42 -9.28
C ILE A 981 16.71 39.68 -9.96
N ASP A 982 16.22 40.01 -11.15
CA ASP A 982 16.68 41.18 -11.90
C ASP A 982 15.49 41.94 -12.52
N GLN A 983 15.05 43.01 -11.84
CA GLN A 983 14.01 43.90 -12.36
C GLN A 983 14.55 44.91 -13.39
N PHE A 984 15.87 45.06 -13.53
CA PHE A 984 16.50 46.01 -14.45
C PHE A 984 16.93 45.38 -15.79
N TYR A 985 16.61 44.10 -16.00
CA TYR A 985 17.00 43.36 -17.19
C TYR A 985 16.38 43.93 -18.48
N CYS A 986 17.18 44.04 -19.54
CA CYS A 986 16.77 44.55 -20.85
C CYS A 986 17.53 43.84 -21.98
N ASP A 987 16.80 43.24 -22.93
CA ASP A 987 17.33 42.48 -24.09
C ASP A 987 17.86 43.39 -25.24
N SER A 988 18.55 44.48 -24.90
CA SER A 988 19.12 45.43 -25.85
C SER A 988 20.66 45.45 -25.79
N PRO A 989 21.37 45.53 -26.93
CA PRO A 989 22.81 45.77 -26.96
C PRO A 989 23.20 47.18 -26.44
N THR A 990 22.23 48.06 -26.18
CA THR A 990 22.43 49.37 -25.55
C THR A 990 21.99 49.32 -24.08
N THR A 991 22.78 49.90 -23.18
CA THR A 991 22.45 50.05 -21.76
C THR A 991 21.09 50.73 -21.59
N CYS A 992 20.14 50.05 -20.98
CA CYS A 992 18.78 50.57 -20.78
C CYS A 992 18.75 51.51 -19.56
N GLN A 993 17.94 52.57 -19.64
CA GLN A 993 17.69 53.47 -18.51
C GLN A 993 16.89 52.75 -17.43
N ASN A 994 17.15 53.03 -16.14
CA ASN A 994 16.36 52.52 -15.02
C ASN A 994 14.87 52.77 -15.27
N GLN A 995 14.07 51.72 -15.44
CA GLN A 995 12.64 51.84 -15.65
C GLN A 995 11.91 51.92 -14.30
N THR A 996 11.03 52.91 -14.15
CA THR A 996 10.21 53.12 -12.95
C THR A 996 8.97 52.21 -12.88
N SER A 997 8.74 51.36 -13.88
CA SER A 997 7.62 50.42 -13.95
C SER A 997 8.12 48.97 -13.87
N ALA A 998 8.50 48.52 -12.68
CA ALA A 998 8.97 47.15 -12.44
C ALA A 998 7.83 46.20 -12.00
N VAL A 999 8.04 44.90 -12.21
CA VAL A 999 7.12 43.82 -11.78
C VAL A 999 7.24 43.65 -10.26
N LYS A 1000 6.14 43.68 -9.49
CA LYS A 1000 6.17 43.46 -8.03
C LYS A 1000 6.54 42.01 -7.72
N ILE A 1001 7.63 41.79 -7.00
CA ILE A 1001 8.10 40.44 -6.64
C ILE A 1001 7.97 40.26 -5.13
N SER A 1002 7.24 39.24 -4.69
CA SER A 1002 7.07 38.97 -3.26
C SER A 1002 6.87 37.49 -2.94
N GLN A 1003 7.11 37.08 -1.69
CA GLN A 1003 6.86 35.70 -1.22
C GLN A 1003 7.66 34.68 -2.04
N ILE A 1004 8.98 34.85 -2.08
CA ILE A 1004 9.90 33.97 -2.81
C ILE A 1004 10.70 33.16 -1.80
N MET A 1005 10.67 31.84 -1.91
CA MET A 1005 11.38 30.94 -0.99
C MET A 1005 12.37 30.07 -1.76
N TYR A 1006 13.61 30.06 -1.30
CA TYR A 1006 14.68 29.17 -1.74
C TYR A 1006 15.04 28.24 -0.58
N ARG A 1007 14.80 26.94 -0.71
CA ARG A 1007 15.03 25.94 0.34
C ARG A 1007 15.94 24.81 -0.14
N ASN A 1008 16.96 24.46 0.65
CA ASN A 1008 17.91 23.38 0.34
C ASN A 1008 18.52 23.53 -1.06
N ILE A 1009 19.27 24.60 -1.30
CA ILE A 1009 19.97 24.83 -2.57
C ILE A 1009 21.46 24.63 -2.35
N THR A 1010 22.09 23.74 -3.11
CA THR A 1010 23.52 23.42 -2.94
C THR A 1010 24.23 23.33 -4.27
N GLY A 1011 25.49 23.75 -4.38
CA GLY A 1011 26.25 23.53 -5.61
C GLY A 1011 27.35 24.56 -5.90
N THR A 1012 27.76 24.64 -7.18
CA THR A 1012 28.86 25.51 -7.63
C THR A 1012 28.45 26.58 -8.63
N THR A 1013 29.16 27.72 -8.62
CA THR A 1013 28.95 28.88 -9.50
C THR A 1013 30.18 29.26 -10.31
N LYS A 1014 29.96 29.79 -11.52
CA LYS A 1014 30.98 30.47 -12.35
C LYS A 1014 31.13 31.95 -12.06
N SER A 1015 30.09 32.58 -11.52
CA SER A 1015 30.10 34.01 -11.24
C SER A 1015 30.54 34.28 -9.81
N ALA A 1016 31.22 35.41 -9.61
CA ALA A 1016 31.52 35.91 -8.28
C ALA A 1016 30.22 36.14 -7.46
N LYS A 1017 29.15 36.60 -8.13
CA LYS A 1017 27.84 36.86 -7.51
C LYS A 1017 26.91 35.65 -7.64
N ALA A 1018 26.98 34.73 -6.68
CA ALA A 1018 26.10 33.56 -6.67
C ALA A 1018 24.63 33.94 -6.40
N ILE A 1019 24.41 34.93 -5.53
CA ILE A 1019 23.08 35.43 -5.19
C ILE A 1019 23.01 36.91 -5.62
N LYS A 1020 22.05 37.25 -6.49
CA LYS A 1020 21.86 38.63 -6.95
C LYS A 1020 20.38 39.00 -6.93
N PHE A 1021 19.99 39.90 -6.03
CA PHE A 1021 18.67 40.52 -5.96
C PHE A 1021 18.76 41.99 -6.37
N ALA A 1022 18.54 42.26 -7.65
CA ALA A 1022 18.54 43.60 -8.22
C ALA A 1022 17.10 44.09 -8.43
N CYS A 1023 16.50 44.65 -7.38
CA CYS A 1023 15.13 45.16 -7.38
C CYS A 1023 15.11 46.69 -7.47
N SER A 1024 14.01 47.23 -7.97
CA SER A 1024 13.75 48.65 -8.23
C SER A 1024 13.45 49.37 -6.93
N ASP A 1025 14.07 50.53 -6.73
CA ASP A 1025 13.81 51.40 -5.58
C ASP A 1025 12.34 51.88 -5.54
N THR A 1026 11.63 51.84 -6.67
CA THR A 1026 10.21 52.21 -6.76
C THR A 1026 9.24 51.04 -6.57
N VAL A 1027 9.72 49.80 -6.71
CA VAL A 1027 8.93 48.56 -6.55
C VAL A 1027 9.84 47.47 -5.93
N PRO A 1028 10.18 47.59 -4.63
CA PRO A 1028 11.13 46.69 -3.99
C PRO A 1028 10.61 45.25 -3.96
N CYS A 1029 11.54 44.30 -3.88
CA CYS A 1029 11.20 42.90 -3.63
C CYS A 1029 11.02 42.68 -2.12
N SER A 1030 10.01 41.91 -1.71
CA SER A 1030 9.74 41.67 -0.28
C SER A 1030 9.47 40.20 0.02
N HIS A 1031 9.61 39.80 1.29
CA HIS A 1031 9.35 38.43 1.74
C HIS A 1031 10.17 37.40 0.96
N ILE A 1032 11.46 37.68 0.74
CA ILE A 1032 12.43 36.71 0.21
C ILE A 1032 12.93 35.85 1.38
N VAL A 1033 12.87 34.54 1.24
CA VAL A 1033 13.29 33.58 2.27
C VAL A 1033 14.38 32.68 1.70
N LEU A 1034 15.53 32.65 2.38
CA LEU A 1034 16.61 31.70 2.10
C LEU A 1034 16.69 30.68 3.23
N ASN A 1035 16.61 29.39 2.92
CA ASN A 1035 16.77 28.31 3.90
C ASN A 1035 17.74 27.26 3.39
N ASN A 1036 18.84 27.01 4.11
CA ASN A 1036 19.86 26.03 3.71
C ASN A 1036 20.35 26.23 2.26
N VAL A 1037 20.92 27.39 1.96
CA VAL A 1037 21.52 27.73 0.66
C VAL A 1037 23.04 27.68 0.81
N ASN A 1038 23.74 26.79 0.08
CA ASN A 1038 25.19 26.64 0.12
C ASN A 1038 25.77 26.59 -1.31
N LEU A 1039 26.31 27.72 -1.78
CA LEU A 1039 26.85 27.89 -3.13
C LEU A 1039 28.32 28.28 -3.07
N GLU A 1040 29.18 27.53 -3.77
CA GLU A 1040 30.63 27.72 -3.77
C GLU A 1040 31.14 28.17 -5.15
N GLY A 1041 32.10 29.10 -5.17
CA GLY A 1041 32.82 29.46 -6.39
C GLY A 1041 33.99 28.51 -6.65
N ASN A 1042 34.39 28.36 -7.93
CA ASN A 1042 35.54 27.51 -8.31
C ASN A 1042 36.87 27.92 -7.62
N ASP A 1043 36.99 29.19 -7.20
CA ASP A 1043 38.15 29.73 -6.48
C ASP A 1043 37.89 29.91 -4.96
N GLY A 1044 36.75 29.41 -4.45
CA GLY A 1044 36.34 29.51 -3.04
C GLY A 1044 35.80 30.88 -2.61
N GLN A 1045 35.85 31.90 -3.46
CA GLN A 1045 35.27 33.23 -3.21
C GLN A 1045 33.96 33.42 -3.97
N VAL A 1046 32.92 33.82 -3.25
CA VAL A 1046 31.56 33.98 -3.76
C VAL A 1046 30.81 34.98 -2.87
N GLU A 1047 30.01 35.86 -3.47
CA GLU A 1047 29.30 36.96 -2.78
C GLU A 1047 27.80 36.99 -3.11
N ALA A 1048 27.03 37.62 -2.21
CA ALA A 1048 25.64 37.99 -2.44
C ALA A 1048 25.50 39.50 -2.68
N TYR A 1049 24.56 39.89 -3.55
CA TYR A 1049 24.22 41.28 -3.85
C TYR A 1049 22.72 41.51 -3.67
N CYS A 1050 22.33 42.56 -2.94
CA CYS A 1050 20.94 42.98 -2.80
C CYS A 1050 20.81 44.49 -3.08
N ASN A 1051 19.78 44.87 -3.83
CA ASN A 1051 19.33 46.25 -4.02
C ASN A 1051 17.82 46.29 -3.89
N SER A 1052 17.31 47.09 -2.95
CA SER A 1052 15.87 47.30 -2.71
C SER A 1052 15.10 45.98 -2.58
N ALA A 1053 15.67 45.04 -1.81
CA ALA A 1053 15.14 43.70 -1.57
C ALA A 1053 15.14 43.40 -0.07
N GLU A 1054 14.01 42.94 0.44
CA GLU A 1054 13.76 42.64 1.86
C GLU A 1054 13.46 41.15 2.05
N GLY A 1055 14.07 40.55 3.08
CA GLY A 1055 13.91 39.15 3.38
C GLY A 1055 14.74 38.68 4.57
N PHE A 1056 14.75 37.37 4.80
CA PHE A 1056 15.60 36.76 5.82
C PHE A 1056 16.11 35.39 5.37
N GLY A 1057 17.21 34.97 6.00
CA GLY A 1057 17.86 33.68 5.78
C GLY A 1057 18.04 32.91 7.09
N TYR A 1058 17.71 31.63 7.11
CA TYR A 1058 17.91 30.76 8.30
C TYR A 1058 18.49 29.40 7.91
N GLY A 1059 19.30 28.82 8.79
CA GLY A 1059 20.12 27.64 8.48
C GLY A 1059 21.47 28.01 7.85
N VAL A 1060 22.05 27.12 7.04
CA VAL A 1060 23.32 27.40 6.33
C VAL A 1060 23.04 28.35 5.18
N ILE A 1061 23.62 29.55 5.18
CA ILE A 1061 23.53 30.54 4.10
C ILE A 1061 24.94 30.92 3.66
N HIS A 1062 25.38 30.36 2.54
CA HIS A 1062 26.66 30.65 1.91
C HIS A 1062 26.44 30.88 0.40
N PRO A 1063 26.89 32.02 -0.17
CA PRO A 1063 27.49 33.17 0.52
C PRO A 1063 26.51 33.85 1.48
N SER A 1064 27.03 34.55 2.50
CA SER A 1064 26.18 35.32 3.40
C SER A 1064 25.37 36.37 2.63
N ALA A 1065 24.07 36.45 2.90
CA ALA A 1065 23.14 37.37 2.26
C ALA A 1065 22.64 38.45 3.24
N ASP A 1066 23.56 38.99 4.05
CA ASP A 1066 23.26 39.99 5.09
C ASP A 1066 22.57 41.25 4.53
N CYS A 1067 22.76 41.51 3.22
CA CYS A 1067 22.12 42.60 2.50
C CYS A 1067 20.59 42.53 2.42
N LEU A 1068 19.95 41.40 2.79
CA LEU A 1068 18.49 41.28 2.88
C LEU A 1068 17.89 41.90 4.16
N TYR A 1069 18.71 42.14 5.20
CA TYR A 1069 18.25 42.59 6.53
C TYR A 1069 18.27 44.10 6.75
N SER A 1070 18.70 44.90 5.76
CA SER A 1070 18.95 46.33 5.95
C SER A 1070 17.95 47.23 5.22
N HIS A 1071 17.10 47.88 5.99
CA HIS A 1071 16.80 49.29 5.77
C HIS A 1071 17.40 50.08 6.94
N ASP A 1072 18.15 51.13 6.61
CA ASP A 1072 18.80 52.12 7.46
C ASP A 1072 20.25 51.83 7.93
N ASP A 1073 21.21 52.04 7.01
CA ASP A 1073 22.24 53.06 7.23
C ASP A 1073 22.95 53.42 5.90
N LYS A 1074 22.34 54.34 5.14
CA LYS A 1074 23.10 55.12 4.14
C LYS A 1074 23.54 56.42 4.82
N GLY A 1075 24.69 56.39 5.48
CA GLY A 1075 25.32 57.60 6.00
C GLY A 1075 26.67 57.34 6.63
N LEU A 1076 27.73 57.86 5.99
CA LEU A 1076 29.14 57.90 6.43
C LEU A 1076 29.84 56.53 6.32
N ASP A 1077 30.97 56.34 5.64
CA ASP A 1077 32.11 57.25 5.51
C ASP A 1077 32.91 56.93 4.23
N GLN A 1078 33.28 57.99 3.49
CA GLN A 1078 34.43 57.94 2.61
C GLN A 1078 35.66 58.11 3.48
N THR A 1079 36.62 57.18 3.40
CA THR A 1079 38.08 57.33 3.62
C THR A 1079 38.64 56.16 4.43
N HIS A 1080 39.37 55.26 3.79
CA HIS A 1080 40.83 55.21 3.91
C HIS A 1080 41.39 54.03 3.11
N LYS A 1081 42.37 54.36 2.26
CA LYS A 1081 43.36 53.43 1.73
C LYS A 1081 44.29 52.96 2.86
N SER A 1082 44.95 51.85 2.54
CA SER A 1082 46.33 51.44 2.86
C SER A 1082 46.62 50.61 4.11
N GLU A 1083 47.34 49.52 3.83
CA GLU A 1083 48.36 48.83 4.64
C GLU A 1083 47.89 47.72 5.60
N GLU A 1084 47.80 46.49 5.05
CA GLU A 1084 48.27 45.31 5.78
C GLU A 1084 49.80 45.23 5.62
N ALA A 1085 50.50 45.41 6.74
CA ALA A 1085 51.86 44.92 6.93
C ALA A 1085 51.79 43.73 7.89
N GLU A 1086 52.39 42.63 7.46
CA GLU A 1086 52.74 41.44 8.22
C GLU A 1086 53.32 41.81 9.60
N THR A 1087 52.97 41.04 10.63
CA THR A 1087 53.91 40.15 11.35
C THR A 1087 53.32 39.63 12.65
N GLY A 1088 53.48 38.33 12.88
CA GLY A 1088 54.04 37.87 14.16
C GLY A 1088 53.12 37.19 15.16
N HIS A 1089 53.14 35.86 15.08
CA HIS A 1089 53.49 34.95 16.19
C HIS A 1089 52.59 34.80 17.43
N ASP A 1090 52.11 33.56 17.53
CA ASP A 1090 52.31 32.60 18.63
C ASP A 1090 51.42 32.63 19.89
N GLU A 1091 50.94 31.40 20.17
CA GLU A 1091 50.50 30.78 21.43
C GLU A 1091 49.19 31.32 22.04
N LEU A 1092 48.18 30.51 22.37
CA LEU A 1092 48.12 29.12 22.86
C LEU A 1092 46.73 28.54 22.54
#